data_AF-A0A954V7J5-F1
#
_entry.id   AF-A0A954V7J5-F1
#
_cell.length_a   1.000
_cell.length_b   1.000
_cell.length_c   1.000
_cell.angle_alpha   90.00
_cell.angle_beta   90.00
_cell.angle_gamma   90.00
#
_symmetry.space_group_name_H-M   'P 1'
#
loop_
_entity.id
_entity.type
_entity.pdbx_description
1 polymer ?
#
loop_
_entity_poly.entity_id
_entity_poly.type
_entity_poly.pdbx_seq_one_letter_code
_entity_poly.pdbx_strand_id
1 'polypeptide(L)'
;MKPSAPFLSSMSLVVLSLGLASANDIRIVARSGQAIPGANPSDMLAGSFFVPTIGPTGDVSFNARIDTEVVPGFFVPKAALLSERDGILTVLAREDEPAPQFDDGAQNDYNGLWGNSPGIAMLNGAGDSAFAFGLRDSSGSGSNTAFLSSGSQNTIQGRARLYGTAPDAPTGSKFQFLEFSRGLRLNEIGTLAFDASVEVVEGDSLFTRTAIYVVQENDQLTPILWGGTEVPDHPGTYFDQFSFVNSLNLNSNDQLVFAANIVSQDPILGSVGGRGIFAATTSGEVSVVAVPLQPLTSDVNGLRFGDGLFSSTTNARGEIAFAANIGVPDFVDVPGVGLVPDVYSITRPAVVLTAGDAFAVVAQQGEAAPDSADGVVFGHGFNAPVLSNSGAIAFLASLEGNGIEDANNVGLFMTDNGTLKKVVQLGEIAPEAPDDAVFTRLYEFGLNAQGRLAFGAEVATNETKKKGIWASDGDGQVRLVALEGVTEIDFSDDPAVADPHLLTQLFVDFAPTGLGTATGRPTFFNDLGQIVIAGAYDNFAGQLVYVDNSLATATIVEGDYNRNGIVDAADYTVWKDAFGSTINLDADGNKNGVIDAADYTIWKDNFGATLGQSLAISVPEPANLALILSGGLCCAVQIRRRPVGCRAGRVQGRHSTDAVELGTLRAANAWT
;
A
#
# COMPACT_ATOMS: atom_id res chain seq x y z
N MET A 1 67.06 -21.87 28.95
CA MET A 1 66.26 -21.18 27.91
C MET A 1 64.78 -21.35 28.25
N LYS A 2 64.13 -20.22 28.51
CA LYS A 2 62.68 -19.89 28.57
C LYS A 2 62.64 -18.40 28.08
N PRO A 3 61.52 -17.79 27.66
CA PRO A 3 60.13 -18.27 27.48
C PRO A 3 59.44 -17.70 26.19
N SER A 4 58.14 -17.97 25.98
CA SER A 4 57.01 -17.08 25.51
C SER A 4 55.90 -17.92 24.86
N ALA A 5 54.75 -18.17 25.52
CA ALA A 5 53.51 -17.39 25.62
C ALA A 5 52.59 -17.49 24.37
N PRO A 6 51.35 -18.02 24.47
CA PRO A 6 50.36 -17.90 23.40
C PRO A 6 49.62 -16.56 23.51
N PHE A 7 49.50 -15.85 22.39
CA PHE A 7 48.66 -14.67 22.24
C PHE A 7 47.19 -15.09 22.27
N LEU A 8 46.52 -14.89 23.41
CA LEU A 8 45.10 -14.59 23.44
C LEU A 8 44.96 -13.11 23.07
N SER A 9 44.68 -12.84 21.80
CA SER A 9 44.19 -11.54 21.36
C SER A 9 42.67 -11.58 21.49
N SER A 10 42.18 -10.90 22.51
CA SER A 10 40.79 -10.54 22.72
C SER A 10 40.21 -9.86 21.47
N MET A 11 39.50 -10.62 20.63
CA MET A 11 38.35 -10.07 19.96
C MET A 11 37.29 -9.92 21.05
N SER A 12 37.20 -8.72 21.62
CA SER A 12 35.97 -8.29 22.26
C SER A 12 34.98 -8.14 21.11
N LEU A 13 34.33 -9.25 20.76
CA LEU A 13 33.11 -9.25 19.99
C LEU A 13 32.11 -8.54 20.90
N VAL A 14 32.01 -7.21 20.75
CA VAL A 14 30.82 -6.49 21.22
C VAL A 14 29.74 -6.94 20.25
N VAL A 15 29.19 -8.14 20.49
CA VAL A 15 27.86 -8.48 20.04
C VAL A 15 26.99 -7.52 20.84
N LEU A 16 26.67 -6.37 20.25
CA LEU A 16 25.40 -5.73 20.53
C LEU A 16 24.38 -6.83 20.27
N SER A 17 23.82 -7.39 21.35
CA SER A 17 22.73 -8.34 21.27
C SER A 17 21.51 -7.57 20.76
N LEU A 18 21.46 -7.31 19.45
CA LEU A 18 20.21 -7.37 18.74
C LEU A 18 19.79 -8.83 18.91
N GLY A 19 18.76 -9.04 19.72
CA GLY A 19 18.34 -10.38 20.12
C GLY A 19 18.17 -11.26 18.90
N LEU A 20 18.60 -12.52 18.98
CA LEU A 20 18.08 -13.55 18.10
C LEU A 20 16.57 -13.35 18.04
N ALA A 21 16.02 -13.09 16.85
CA ALA A 21 14.59 -13.22 16.67
C ALA A 21 14.24 -14.63 17.17
N SER A 22 13.33 -14.72 18.14
CA SER A 22 13.03 -16.01 18.74
C SER A 22 12.43 -16.91 17.68
N ALA A 23 12.51 -18.24 17.83
CA ALA A 23 11.86 -19.16 16.88
C ALA A 23 10.35 -18.90 16.69
N ASN A 24 9.72 -18.14 17.59
CA ASN A 24 8.31 -17.72 17.46
C ASN A 24 8.13 -16.43 16.63
N ASP A 25 9.18 -15.64 16.45
CA ASP A 25 9.15 -14.37 15.72
C ASP A 25 9.42 -14.57 14.22
N ILE A 26 9.93 -15.73 13.81
CA ILE A 26 10.22 -16.02 12.41
C ILE A 26 9.44 -17.23 11.94
N ARG A 27 8.75 -17.09 10.81
CA ARG A 27 8.12 -18.20 10.10
C ARG A 27 8.88 -18.50 8.82
N ILE A 28 9.55 -19.64 8.76
CA ILE A 28 10.21 -20.10 7.54
C ILE A 28 9.13 -20.50 6.52
N VAL A 29 9.15 -19.87 5.35
CA VAL A 29 8.19 -20.13 4.26
C VAL A 29 8.75 -21.18 3.30
N ALA A 30 9.98 -20.96 2.84
CA ALA A 30 10.61 -21.83 1.85
C ALA A 30 12.13 -21.74 1.90
N ARG A 31 12.82 -22.86 1.73
CA ARG A 31 14.29 -22.92 1.69
C ARG A 31 14.81 -23.71 0.49
N SER A 32 15.98 -23.31 0.00
CA SER A 32 16.71 -24.08 -1.01
C SER A 32 16.91 -25.52 -0.57
N GLY A 33 16.69 -26.47 -1.48
CA GLY A 33 16.78 -27.91 -1.21
C GLY A 33 15.58 -28.51 -0.47
N GLN A 34 14.53 -27.74 -0.19
CA GLN A 34 13.27 -28.29 0.30
C GLN A 34 12.56 -29.07 -0.82
N ALA A 35 12.02 -30.25 -0.48
CA ALA A 35 11.16 -31.01 -1.38
C ALA A 35 9.85 -30.25 -1.65
N ILE A 36 9.36 -30.32 -2.87
CA ILE A 36 8.17 -29.58 -3.28
C ILE A 36 6.92 -30.44 -3.00
N PRO A 37 6.00 -30.01 -2.11
CA PRO A 37 4.79 -30.77 -1.84
C PRO A 37 3.94 -30.99 -3.11
N GLY A 38 3.44 -32.22 -3.29
CA GLY A 38 2.65 -32.59 -4.47
C GLY A 38 3.43 -32.70 -5.80
N ALA A 39 4.77 -32.60 -5.77
CA ALA A 39 5.65 -32.83 -6.92
C ALA A 39 6.20 -34.27 -6.99
N ASN A 40 7.07 -34.56 -7.96
CA ASN A 40 7.87 -35.78 -7.86
C ASN A 40 8.72 -35.71 -6.58
N PRO A 41 8.92 -36.82 -5.85
CA PRO A 41 9.68 -36.82 -4.59
C PRO A 41 11.12 -36.30 -4.70
N SER A 42 11.66 -36.24 -5.92
CA SER A 42 13.00 -35.73 -6.24
C SER A 42 13.02 -34.28 -6.68
N ASP A 43 11.87 -33.63 -6.91
CA ASP A 43 11.82 -32.21 -7.26
C ASP A 43 12.12 -31.34 -6.03
N MET A 44 13.04 -30.39 -6.18
CA MET A 44 13.53 -29.57 -5.06
C MET A 44 13.54 -28.08 -5.42
N LEU A 45 13.36 -27.21 -4.42
CA LEU A 45 13.54 -25.76 -4.61
C LEU A 45 15.01 -25.44 -4.90
N ALA A 46 15.28 -24.79 -6.04
CA ALA A 46 16.61 -24.52 -6.56
C ALA A 46 17.03 -23.07 -6.26
N GLY A 47 17.35 -22.77 -4.99
CA GLY A 47 18.17 -21.64 -4.53
C GLY A 47 17.94 -20.23 -5.09
N SER A 48 16.84 -19.95 -5.79
CA SER A 48 16.53 -18.65 -6.40
C SER A 48 15.05 -18.38 -6.23
N PHE A 49 14.73 -17.47 -5.30
CA PHE A 49 13.41 -16.94 -5.01
C PHE A 49 13.35 -15.49 -5.49
N PHE A 50 12.21 -15.13 -6.09
CA PHE A 50 12.01 -13.81 -6.66
C PHE A 50 10.68 -13.25 -6.21
N VAL A 51 10.71 -11.98 -5.77
CA VAL A 51 9.54 -11.14 -5.50
C VAL A 51 8.55 -11.81 -4.52
N PRO A 52 8.98 -12.16 -3.29
CA PRO A 52 8.03 -12.65 -2.30
C PRO A 52 7.09 -11.53 -1.87
N THR A 53 5.81 -11.86 -1.74
CA THR A 53 4.76 -10.94 -1.33
C THR A 53 3.93 -11.59 -0.23
N ILE A 54 3.39 -10.77 0.67
CA ILE A 54 2.60 -11.21 1.81
C ILE A 54 1.21 -10.60 1.74
N GLY A 55 0.18 -11.44 1.93
CA GLY A 55 -1.21 -11.02 2.00
C GLY A 55 -1.59 -10.46 3.37
N PRO A 56 -2.77 -9.82 3.50
CA PRO A 56 -3.26 -9.29 4.77
C PRO A 56 -3.44 -10.36 5.85
N THR A 57 -3.76 -11.60 5.47
CA THR A 57 -3.90 -12.76 6.37
C THR A 57 -2.57 -13.40 6.79
N GLY A 58 -1.47 -12.98 6.16
CA GLY A 58 -0.14 -13.55 6.35
C GLY A 58 0.23 -14.65 5.36
N ASP A 59 -0.58 -14.94 4.35
CA ASP A 59 -0.20 -15.83 3.24
C ASP A 59 0.99 -15.27 2.46
N VAL A 60 1.86 -16.12 1.91
CA VAL A 60 3.02 -15.69 1.14
C VAL A 60 3.01 -16.28 -0.26
N SER A 61 3.27 -15.46 -1.28
CA SER A 61 3.40 -15.94 -2.67
C SER A 61 4.70 -15.45 -3.27
N PHE A 62 5.33 -16.31 -4.07
CA PHE A 62 6.64 -16.03 -4.63
C PHE A 62 6.93 -16.91 -5.85
N ASN A 63 7.87 -16.45 -6.68
CA ASN A 63 8.42 -17.25 -7.76
C ASN A 63 9.68 -17.96 -7.27
N ALA A 64 9.88 -19.20 -7.68
CA ALA A 64 11.10 -19.94 -7.38
C ALA A 64 11.63 -20.67 -8.62
N ARG A 65 12.95 -20.86 -8.68
CA ARG A 65 13.52 -21.94 -9.49
C ARG A 65 13.33 -23.28 -8.76
N ILE A 66 13.07 -24.33 -9.52
CA ILE A 66 12.92 -25.70 -9.06
C ILE A 66 13.82 -26.61 -9.90
N ASP A 67 14.50 -27.55 -9.26
CA ASP A 67 15.25 -28.59 -9.94
C ASP A 67 14.31 -29.78 -10.13
N THR A 68 13.91 -30.03 -11.38
CA THR A 68 13.00 -31.11 -11.74
C THR A 68 13.79 -32.32 -12.23
N GLU A 69 13.61 -33.48 -11.60
CA GLU A 69 14.29 -34.70 -12.04
C GLU A 69 13.55 -35.29 -13.25
N VAL A 70 14.17 -35.24 -14.43
CA VAL A 70 13.56 -35.79 -15.66
C VAL A 70 13.96 -37.26 -15.89
N VAL A 71 15.12 -37.67 -15.39
CA VAL A 71 15.55 -39.06 -15.23
C VAL A 71 16.44 -39.18 -13.98
N PRO A 72 16.56 -40.37 -13.35
CA PRO A 72 17.32 -40.52 -12.11
C PRO A 72 18.73 -39.88 -12.17
N GLY A 73 18.97 -38.89 -11.32
CA GLY A 73 20.24 -38.15 -11.21
C GLY A 73 20.46 -37.05 -12.25
N PHE A 74 19.48 -36.73 -13.10
CA PHE A 74 19.56 -35.63 -14.07
C PHE A 74 18.42 -34.64 -13.87
N PHE A 75 18.80 -33.44 -13.43
CA PHE A 75 17.90 -32.35 -13.07
C PHE A 75 17.89 -31.29 -14.15
N VAL A 76 16.71 -30.78 -14.47
CA VAL A 76 16.52 -29.64 -15.35
C VAL A 76 15.97 -28.49 -14.50
N PRO A 77 16.64 -27.32 -14.50
CA PRO A 77 16.13 -26.16 -13.80
C PRO A 77 14.87 -25.67 -14.51
N LYS A 78 13.80 -25.54 -13.75
CA LYS A 78 12.52 -24.97 -14.17
C LYS A 78 12.15 -23.82 -13.25
N ALA A 79 11.18 -23.01 -13.63
CA ALA A 79 10.53 -22.10 -12.70
C ALA A 79 9.18 -22.64 -12.23
N ALA A 80 8.80 -22.24 -11.01
CA ALA A 80 7.49 -22.48 -10.47
C ALA A 80 7.00 -21.25 -9.70
N LEU A 81 5.68 -21.13 -9.67
CA LEU A 81 4.97 -20.21 -8.83
C LEU A 81 4.41 -20.95 -7.63
N LEU A 82 4.64 -20.40 -6.44
CA LEU A 82 4.26 -21.01 -5.18
C LEU A 82 3.47 -20.03 -4.32
N SER A 83 2.56 -20.60 -3.54
CA SER A 83 1.85 -19.91 -2.47
C SER A 83 1.93 -20.76 -1.20
N GLU A 84 2.15 -20.11 -0.07
CA GLU A 84 2.16 -20.70 1.26
C GLU A 84 1.01 -20.10 2.06
N ARG A 85 0.15 -21.01 2.54
CA ARG A 85 -0.98 -20.71 3.42
C ARG A 85 -0.97 -21.71 4.56
N ASP A 86 -1.10 -21.23 5.79
CA ASP A 86 -1.18 -22.04 7.02
C ASP A 86 -0.03 -23.07 7.18
N GLY A 87 1.18 -22.71 6.75
CA GLY A 87 2.36 -23.56 6.74
C GLY A 87 2.42 -24.56 5.58
N ILE A 88 1.44 -24.53 4.67
CA ILE A 88 1.34 -25.44 3.54
C ILE A 88 1.81 -24.74 2.28
N LEU A 89 3.00 -25.14 1.81
CA LEU A 89 3.54 -24.71 0.53
C LEU A 89 2.86 -25.46 -0.62
N THR A 90 2.21 -24.72 -1.52
CA THR A 90 1.48 -25.22 -2.69
C THR A 90 2.13 -24.69 -3.96
N VAL A 91 2.33 -25.58 -4.95
CA VAL A 91 2.69 -25.16 -6.30
C VAL A 91 1.42 -24.77 -7.04
N LEU A 92 1.38 -23.53 -7.51
CA LEU A 92 0.31 -23.04 -8.36
C LEU A 92 0.58 -23.44 -9.82
N ALA A 93 1.72 -23.03 -10.39
CA ALA A 93 2.06 -23.31 -11.79
C ALA A 93 3.53 -23.68 -11.95
N ARG A 94 3.87 -24.55 -12.91
CA ARG A 94 5.26 -24.89 -13.27
C ARG A 94 5.54 -24.68 -14.75
N GLU A 95 6.80 -24.40 -15.06
CA GLU A 95 7.29 -24.35 -16.44
C GLU A 95 7.08 -25.69 -17.18
N ASP A 96 6.72 -25.60 -18.46
CA ASP A 96 6.33 -26.68 -19.37
C ASP A 96 5.02 -27.42 -19.04
N GLU A 97 4.32 -27.08 -17.95
CA GLU A 97 2.96 -27.60 -17.73
C GLU A 97 1.96 -26.95 -18.70
N PRO A 98 0.90 -27.66 -19.10
CA PRO A 98 -0.16 -27.07 -19.93
C PRO A 98 -0.77 -25.85 -19.23
N ALA A 99 -0.86 -24.74 -19.95
CA ALA A 99 -1.51 -23.55 -19.45
C ALA A 99 -3.03 -23.80 -19.42
N PRO A 100 -3.71 -23.73 -18.25
CA PRO A 100 -5.13 -24.02 -18.16
C PRO A 100 -5.96 -23.09 -19.07
N GLN A 101 -7.01 -23.65 -19.71
CA GLN A 101 -7.99 -22.93 -20.53
C GLN A 101 -7.49 -22.32 -21.86
N PHE A 102 -6.23 -22.49 -22.23
CA PHE A 102 -5.74 -22.20 -23.58
C PHE A 102 -5.72 -23.48 -24.41
N ASP A 103 -6.78 -23.72 -25.19
CA ASP A 103 -7.04 -24.97 -25.94
C ASP A 103 -6.03 -25.25 -27.09
N ASP A 104 -5.00 -24.43 -27.27
CA ASP A 104 -4.01 -24.55 -28.37
C ASP A 104 -2.73 -25.31 -27.98
N GLY A 105 -2.67 -25.87 -26.78
CA GLY A 105 -1.50 -26.60 -26.30
C GLY A 105 -0.37 -25.70 -25.83
N ALA A 106 -0.65 -24.43 -25.51
CA ALA A 106 0.31 -23.53 -24.87
C ALA A 106 0.83 -24.12 -23.55
N GLN A 107 2.12 -23.91 -23.30
CA GLN A 107 2.80 -24.32 -22.08
C GLN A 107 3.31 -23.09 -21.33
N ASN A 108 3.39 -23.19 -20.01
CA ASN A 108 4.01 -22.15 -19.18
C ASN A 108 5.49 -22.00 -19.56
N ASP A 109 5.92 -20.78 -19.87
CA ASP A 109 7.29 -20.42 -20.21
C ASP A 109 7.78 -19.29 -19.31
N TYR A 110 8.70 -19.63 -18.42
CA TYR A 110 9.31 -18.66 -17.52
C TYR A 110 10.64 -18.12 -18.05
N ASN A 111 11.22 -18.75 -19.08
CA ASN A 111 12.40 -18.25 -19.76
C ASN A 111 12.06 -17.10 -20.72
N GLY A 112 10.80 -16.89 -21.11
CA GLY A 112 10.35 -15.77 -21.96
C GLY A 112 10.45 -14.37 -21.34
N LEU A 113 10.64 -14.25 -20.02
CA LEU A 113 10.79 -12.96 -19.31
C LEU A 113 12.27 -12.54 -19.20
N TRP A 114 13.02 -12.58 -20.33
CA TRP A 114 14.36 -11.98 -20.38
C TRP A 114 14.27 -10.47 -20.12
N GLY A 115 14.48 -10.07 -18.87
CA GLY A 115 15.08 -8.78 -18.56
C GLY A 115 14.29 -7.77 -17.74
N ASN A 116 13.08 -8.05 -17.22
CA ASN A 116 12.48 -7.24 -16.14
C ASN A 116 11.31 -7.98 -15.45
N SER A 117 11.58 -8.54 -14.27
CA SER A 117 10.65 -9.04 -13.24
C SER A 117 9.80 -10.28 -13.59
N PRO A 118 10.06 -11.47 -13.01
CA PRO A 118 9.07 -12.55 -12.99
C PRO A 118 7.74 -12.04 -12.40
N GLY A 119 6.64 -12.66 -12.83
CA GLY A 119 5.27 -12.27 -12.51
C GLY A 119 5.08 -11.83 -11.07
N ILE A 120 4.72 -10.58 -10.89
CA ILE A 120 4.35 -10.04 -9.60
C ILE A 120 3.21 -10.90 -9.02
N ALA A 121 3.46 -11.47 -7.85
CA ALA A 121 2.48 -12.24 -7.08
C ALA A 121 1.61 -11.30 -6.25
N MET A 122 0.32 -11.24 -6.54
CA MET A 122 -0.64 -10.49 -5.73
C MET A 122 -1.42 -11.46 -4.86
N LEU A 123 -1.74 -11.06 -3.63
CA LEU A 123 -2.51 -11.85 -2.68
C LEU A 123 -3.60 -10.98 -2.06
N ASN A 124 -4.83 -11.46 -2.04
CA ASN A 124 -5.93 -10.82 -1.32
C ASN A 124 -6.23 -11.55 0.01
N GLY A 125 -7.13 -10.99 0.84
CA GLY A 125 -7.50 -11.59 2.12
C GLY A 125 -8.34 -12.87 2.01
N ALA A 126 -8.99 -13.10 0.87
CA ALA A 126 -9.65 -14.38 0.57
C ALA A 126 -8.65 -15.46 0.14
N GLY A 127 -7.38 -15.09 -0.04
CA GLY A 127 -6.35 -16.00 -0.47
C GLY A 127 -6.33 -16.27 -1.98
N ASP A 128 -7.05 -15.46 -2.75
CA ASP A 128 -6.91 -15.40 -4.19
C ASP A 128 -5.57 -14.78 -4.53
N SER A 129 -5.07 -15.14 -5.71
CA SER A 129 -3.80 -14.65 -6.15
C SER A 129 -3.79 -14.35 -7.64
N ALA A 130 -3.10 -13.28 -8.02
CA ALA A 130 -2.97 -12.85 -9.40
C ALA A 130 -1.50 -12.80 -9.81
N PHE A 131 -1.20 -13.35 -10.99
CA PHE A 131 0.16 -13.48 -11.50
C PHE A 131 0.22 -13.32 -13.00
N ALA A 132 1.36 -12.83 -13.49
CA ALA A 132 1.68 -12.78 -14.91
C ALA A 132 2.80 -13.77 -15.24
N PHE A 133 2.64 -14.55 -16.29
CA PHE A 133 3.64 -15.56 -16.67
C PHE A 133 3.73 -15.64 -18.20
N GLY A 134 4.91 -16.01 -18.70
CA GLY A 134 5.08 -16.25 -20.12
C GLY A 134 4.44 -17.58 -20.53
N LEU A 135 4.09 -17.66 -21.80
CA LEU A 135 3.55 -18.82 -22.48
C LEU A 135 4.41 -19.07 -23.72
N ARG A 136 4.70 -20.35 -23.95
CA ARG A 136 5.28 -20.86 -25.19
C ARG A 136 4.18 -21.57 -25.96
N ASP A 137 3.92 -21.11 -27.18
CA ASP A 137 3.03 -21.78 -28.11
C ASP A 137 3.71 -23.00 -28.78
N SER A 138 2.95 -23.76 -29.56
CA SER A 138 3.46 -24.92 -30.31
C SER A 138 4.51 -24.58 -31.37
N SER A 139 4.72 -23.29 -31.69
CA SER A 139 5.74 -22.81 -32.62
C SER A 139 7.08 -22.48 -31.93
N GLY A 140 7.11 -22.47 -30.59
CA GLY A 140 8.29 -22.14 -29.79
C GLY A 140 8.54 -20.63 -29.64
N SER A 141 7.58 -19.77 -30.00
CA SER A 141 7.67 -18.32 -29.85
C SER A 141 7.29 -17.91 -28.41
N GLY A 142 8.30 -17.63 -27.57
CA GLY A 142 8.16 -17.36 -26.13
C GLY A 142 7.75 -15.94 -25.72
N SER A 143 6.78 -15.33 -26.41
CA SER A 143 6.39 -13.93 -26.14
C SER A 143 4.91 -13.76 -25.78
N ASN A 144 4.25 -14.75 -25.19
CA ASN A 144 2.84 -14.60 -24.81
C ASN A 144 2.71 -14.48 -23.29
N THR A 145 2.41 -13.30 -22.74
CA THR A 145 2.09 -13.20 -21.31
C THR A 145 0.61 -13.52 -21.11
N ALA A 146 0.30 -14.41 -20.17
CA ALA A 146 -1.05 -14.63 -19.68
C ALA A 146 -1.13 -14.35 -18.18
N PHE A 147 -2.36 -14.13 -17.68
CA PHE A 147 -2.58 -14.00 -16.25
C PHE A 147 -3.49 -15.09 -15.71
N LEU A 148 -3.16 -15.48 -14.48
CA LEU A 148 -3.88 -16.45 -13.68
C LEU A 148 -4.59 -15.71 -12.54
N SER A 149 -5.84 -16.07 -12.29
CA SER A 149 -6.44 -15.91 -10.96
C SER A 149 -6.58 -17.28 -10.33
N SER A 150 -6.02 -17.50 -9.15
CA SER A 150 -6.39 -18.65 -8.33
C SER A 150 -7.58 -18.26 -7.47
N GLY A 151 -8.72 -18.93 -7.63
CA GLY A 151 -9.78 -18.88 -6.62
C GLY A 151 -9.40 -19.69 -5.38
N SER A 152 -10.18 -19.58 -4.31
CA SER A 152 -10.08 -20.29 -3.01
C SER A 152 -9.87 -21.82 -3.02
N GLN A 153 -9.77 -22.46 -4.20
CA GLN A 153 -9.49 -23.88 -4.41
C GLN A 153 -8.19 -24.17 -5.19
N ASN A 154 -7.26 -23.21 -5.30
CA ASN A 154 -6.02 -23.34 -6.09
C ASN A 154 -6.26 -23.63 -7.59
N THR A 155 -7.45 -23.33 -8.10
CA THR A 155 -7.77 -23.51 -9.52
C THR A 155 -7.29 -22.31 -10.32
N ILE A 156 -6.35 -22.54 -11.22
CA ILE A 156 -5.81 -21.55 -12.13
C ILE A 156 -6.78 -21.28 -13.28
N GLN A 157 -7.12 -20.01 -13.51
CA GLN A 157 -7.88 -19.58 -14.69
C GLN A 157 -7.08 -18.63 -15.58
N GLY A 158 -6.95 -18.93 -16.86
CA GLY A 158 -6.27 -18.09 -17.85
C GLY A 158 -7.21 -17.01 -18.37
N ARG A 159 -6.86 -15.73 -18.22
CA ARG A 159 -7.85 -14.65 -18.38
C ARG A 159 -7.61 -13.71 -19.56
N ALA A 160 -6.37 -13.32 -19.81
CA ALA A 160 -5.96 -12.65 -21.05
C ALA A 160 -4.63 -13.22 -21.51
N ARG A 161 -4.36 -13.12 -22.82
CA ARG A 161 -3.07 -13.51 -23.40
C ARG A 161 -2.66 -12.54 -24.50
N LEU A 162 -1.35 -12.32 -24.65
CA LEU A 162 -0.84 -11.54 -25.78
C LEU A 162 -1.29 -12.18 -27.10
N TYR A 163 -1.70 -11.35 -28.07
CA TYR A 163 -2.27 -11.75 -29.35
C TYR A 163 -3.55 -12.60 -29.29
N GLY A 164 -4.10 -12.80 -28.08
CA GLY A 164 -5.42 -13.35 -27.87
C GLY A 164 -6.52 -12.38 -28.26
N THR A 165 -7.72 -12.90 -28.49
CA THR A 165 -8.92 -12.10 -28.75
C THR A 165 -9.15 -11.14 -27.59
N ALA A 166 -9.32 -9.85 -27.89
CA ALA A 166 -9.74 -8.87 -26.90
C ALA A 166 -11.27 -8.93 -26.77
N PRO A 167 -11.83 -9.31 -25.59
CA PRO A 167 -13.27 -9.35 -25.38
C PRO A 167 -13.90 -7.96 -25.57
N ASP A 168 -15.12 -7.94 -26.09
CA ASP A 168 -15.93 -6.74 -26.33
C ASP A 168 -15.26 -5.64 -27.18
N ALA A 169 -14.19 -6.00 -27.89
CA ALA A 169 -13.60 -5.21 -28.97
C ALA A 169 -14.20 -5.63 -30.33
N PRO A 170 -14.08 -4.80 -31.39
CA PRO A 170 -14.48 -5.18 -32.74
C PRO A 170 -13.93 -6.55 -33.16
N THR A 171 -14.73 -7.33 -33.90
CA THR A 171 -14.37 -8.69 -34.31
C THR A 171 -13.00 -8.75 -34.99
N GLY A 172 -12.11 -9.60 -34.47
CA GLY A 172 -10.74 -9.75 -34.95
C GLY A 172 -9.69 -8.94 -34.19
N SER A 173 -10.11 -8.06 -33.27
CA SER A 173 -9.21 -7.30 -32.41
C SER A 173 -8.46 -8.20 -31.43
N LYS A 174 -7.21 -7.83 -31.15
CA LYS A 174 -6.28 -8.65 -30.35
C LYS A 174 -5.50 -7.81 -29.36
N PHE A 175 -5.14 -8.41 -28.23
CA PHE A 175 -4.16 -7.82 -27.33
C PHE A 175 -2.79 -7.70 -28.02
N GLN A 176 -2.19 -6.51 -28.01
CA GLN A 176 -0.87 -6.22 -28.58
C GLN A 176 0.18 -6.00 -27.50
N PHE A 177 -0.23 -5.51 -26.34
CA PHE A 177 0.61 -5.36 -25.17
C PHE A 177 -0.24 -5.50 -23.90
N LEU A 178 0.32 -6.14 -22.89
CA LEU A 178 -0.34 -6.32 -21.60
C LEU A 178 0.63 -5.84 -20.52
N GLU A 179 0.28 -4.76 -19.81
CA GLU A 179 1.19 -4.06 -18.89
C GLU A 179 1.23 -4.71 -17.50
N PHE A 180 1.51 -6.01 -17.44
CA PHE A 180 1.29 -6.75 -16.20
C PHE A 180 2.27 -6.45 -15.06
N SER A 181 3.55 -6.22 -15.36
CA SER A 181 4.57 -5.94 -14.33
C SER A 181 4.40 -4.57 -13.66
N ARG A 182 3.45 -3.74 -14.13
CA ARG A 182 3.26 -2.35 -13.66
C ARG A 182 1.79 -1.99 -13.41
N GLY A 183 0.85 -2.61 -14.12
CA GLY A 183 -0.57 -2.26 -14.13
C GLY A 183 -1.51 -3.30 -13.53
N LEU A 184 -1.10 -4.56 -13.30
CA LEU A 184 -1.99 -5.58 -12.72
C LEU A 184 -2.35 -5.24 -11.26
N ARG A 185 -3.65 -5.25 -10.92
CA ARG A 185 -4.18 -5.00 -9.58
C ARG A 185 -5.16 -6.10 -9.18
N LEU A 186 -5.13 -6.48 -7.91
CA LEU A 186 -6.06 -7.41 -7.27
C LEU A 186 -6.45 -6.83 -5.92
N ASN A 187 -7.73 -6.54 -5.70
CA ASN A 187 -8.19 -6.03 -4.41
C ASN A 187 -8.64 -7.14 -3.46
N GLU A 188 -8.97 -6.75 -2.23
CA GLU A 188 -9.36 -7.65 -1.13
C GLU A 188 -10.56 -8.54 -1.45
N ILE A 189 -11.48 -8.08 -2.30
CA ILE A 189 -12.70 -8.81 -2.67
C ILE A 189 -12.55 -9.65 -3.94
N GLY A 190 -11.35 -9.71 -4.55
CA GLY A 190 -11.06 -10.56 -5.70
C GLY A 190 -11.29 -9.90 -7.07
N THR A 191 -11.65 -8.62 -7.11
CA THR A 191 -11.69 -7.86 -8.35
C THR A 191 -10.28 -7.67 -8.87
N LEU A 192 -10.09 -7.94 -10.15
CA LEU A 192 -8.82 -7.78 -10.83
C LEU A 192 -8.93 -6.74 -11.93
N ALA A 193 -7.92 -5.87 -12.04
CA ALA A 193 -7.87 -4.84 -13.06
C ALA A 193 -6.48 -4.74 -13.69
N PHE A 194 -6.42 -4.38 -14.97
CA PHE A 194 -5.18 -4.13 -15.68
C PHE A 194 -5.41 -3.23 -16.89
N ASP A 195 -4.38 -2.51 -17.31
CA ASP A 195 -4.37 -1.81 -18.59
C ASP A 195 -3.69 -2.64 -19.69
N ALA A 196 -4.16 -2.44 -20.92
CA ALA A 196 -3.68 -3.17 -22.08
C ALA A 196 -3.68 -2.29 -23.33
N SER A 197 -2.79 -2.60 -24.27
CA SER A 197 -2.89 -2.12 -25.65
C SER A 197 -3.57 -3.19 -26.51
N VAL A 198 -4.54 -2.77 -27.30
CA VAL A 198 -5.36 -3.60 -28.18
C VAL A 198 -5.18 -3.11 -29.60
N GLU A 199 -4.87 -4.02 -30.52
CA GLU A 199 -5.04 -3.79 -31.95
C GLU A 199 -6.51 -3.94 -32.29
N VAL A 200 -7.12 -2.82 -32.63
CA VAL A 200 -8.53 -2.70 -32.99
C VAL A 200 -8.66 -2.74 -34.50
N VAL A 201 -9.51 -3.65 -34.99
CA VAL A 201 -9.84 -3.77 -36.41
C VAL A 201 -11.05 -2.89 -36.72
N GLU A 202 -10.86 -1.83 -37.51
CA GLU A 202 -11.94 -0.94 -37.96
C GLU A 202 -11.93 -0.86 -39.50
N GLY A 203 -12.87 -1.57 -40.14
CA GLY A 203 -12.89 -1.71 -41.61
C GLY A 203 -11.66 -2.44 -42.12
N ASP A 204 -10.94 -1.83 -43.06
CA ASP A 204 -9.68 -2.35 -43.63
C ASP A 204 -8.42 -1.81 -42.90
N SER A 205 -8.60 -1.09 -41.78
CA SER A 205 -7.51 -0.44 -41.04
C SER A 205 -7.30 -1.09 -39.66
N LEU A 206 -6.04 -1.06 -39.20
CA LEU A 206 -5.62 -1.49 -37.87
C LEU A 206 -5.18 -0.27 -37.07
N PHE A 207 -5.70 -0.15 -35.86
CA PHE A 207 -5.34 0.91 -34.92
C PHE A 207 -4.91 0.31 -33.59
N THR A 208 -3.93 0.91 -32.92
CA THR A 208 -3.63 0.56 -31.53
C THR A 208 -4.41 1.49 -30.62
N ARG A 209 -5.17 0.93 -29.68
CA ARG A 209 -5.83 1.68 -28.60
C ARG A 209 -5.42 1.11 -27.26
N THR A 210 -5.40 1.94 -26.23
CA THR A 210 -5.27 1.46 -24.85
C THR A 210 -6.66 1.23 -24.25
N ALA A 211 -6.77 0.33 -23.28
CA ALA A 211 -8.00 0.08 -22.54
C ALA A 211 -7.70 -0.38 -21.12
N ILE A 212 -8.62 -0.08 -20.21
CA ILE A 212 -8.63 -0.63 -18.84
C ILE A 212 -9.64 -1.76 -18.81
N TYR A 213 -9.18 -2.93 -18.40
CA TYR A 213 -9.97 -4.14 -18.23
C TYR A 213 -10.17 -4.46 -16.76
N VAL A 214 -11.33 -5.03 -16.46
CA VAL A 214 -11.68 -5.57 -15.15
C VAL A 214 -12.19 -7.00 -15.31
N VAL A 215 -11.85 -7.86 -14.36
CA VAL A 215 -12.49 -9.15 -14.13
C VAL A 215 -13.34 -9.01 -12.86
N GLN A 216 -14.65 -9.12 -13.03
CA GLN A 216 -15.63 -9.08 -11.93
C GLN A 216 -15.91 -10.50 -11.40
N GLU A 217 -16.66 -10.61 -10.29
CA GLU A 217 -17.06 -11.88 -9.66
C GLU A 217 -17.73 -12.89 -10.62
N ASN A 218 -18.34 -12.43 -11.72
CA ASN A 218 -18.97 -13.29 -12.72
C ASN A 218 -17.96 -13.96 -13.68
N ASP A 219 -16.66 -13.85 -13.39
CA ASP A 219 -15.54 -14.37 -14.17
C ASP A 219 -15.41 -13.79 -15.59
N GLN A 220 -16.17 -12.75 -15.94
CA GLN A 220 -16.08 -12.11 -17.26
C GLN A 220 -14.99 -11.03 -17.27
N LEU A 221 -14.16 -11.07 -18.32
CA LEU A 221 -13.20 -10.03 -18.63
C LEU A 221 -13.88 -8.94 -19.48
N THR A 222 -14.05 -7.75 -18.91
CA THR A 222 -14.76 -6.64 -19.56
C THR A 222 -13.89 -5.39 -19.66
N PRO A 223 -13.81 -4.73 -20.83
CA PRO A 223 -13.21 -3.41 -20.93
C PRO A 223 -14.16 -2.36 -20.34
N ILE A 224 -13.69 -1.58 -19.38
CA ILE A 224 -14.49 -0.54 -18.72
C ILE A 224 -14.23 0.87 -19.28
N LEU A 225 -13.08 1.05 -19.94
CA LEU A 225 -12.67 2.33 -20.51
C LEU A 225 -11.73 2.11 -21.69
N TRP A 226 -11.95 2.86 -22.77
CA TRP A 226 -11.16 2.81 -24.00
C TRP A 226 -10.46 4.13 -24.29
N GLY A 227 -9.28 4.05 -24.90
CA GLY A 227 -8.65 5.19 -25.56
C GLY A 227 -9.56 5.69 -26.68
N GLY A 228 -9.66 7.00 -26.80
CA GLY A 228 -10.62 7.68 -27.67
C GLY A 228 -11.98 7.95 -27.02
N THR A 229 -12.22 7.51 -25.77
CA THR A 229 -13.38 7.96 -25.00
C THR A 229 -13.20 9.43 -24.61
N GLU A 230 -14.26 10.23 -24.74
CA GLU A 230 -14.27 11.64 -24.34
C GLU A 230 -14.16 11.75 -22.81
N VAL A 231 -13.34 12.68 -22.33
CA VAL A 231 -13.14 12.92 -20.90
C VAL A 231 -14.40 13.60 -20.35
N PRO A 232 -15.00 13.08 -19.26
CA PRO A 232 -16.17 13.68 -18.64
C PRO A 232 -15.96 15.17 -18.34
N ASP A 233 -16.97 16.00 -18.59
CA ASP A 233 -16.94 17.46 -18.37
C ASP A 233 -15.86 18.25 -19.13
N HIS A 234 -15.14 17.62 -20.06
CA HIS A 234 -14.13 18.25 -20.91
C HIS A 234 -14.42 18.00 -22.41
N PRO A 235 -15.43 18.67 -22.99
CA PRO A 235 -15.84 18.41 -24.37
C PRO A 235 -14.71 18.65 -25.36
N GLY A 236 -14.55 17.73 -26.31
CA GLY A 236 -13.47 17.75 -27.30
C GLY A 236 -12.10 17.27 -26.78
N THR A 237 -12.04 16.77 -25.55
CA THR A 237 -10.82 16.18 -24.96
C THR A 237 -11.02 14.69 -24.79
N TYR A 238 -10.04 13.89 -25.21
CA TYR A 238 -10.16 12.44 -25.28
C TYR A 238 -9.01 11.76 -24.58
N PHE A 239 -9.26 10.59 -23.97
CA PHE A 239 -8.20 9.72 -23.49
C PHE A 239 -7.37 9.21 -24.65
N ASP A 240 -6.04 9.24 -24.54
CA ASP A 240 -5.12 8.75 -25.56
C ASP A 240 -4.43 7.46 -25.09
N GLN A 241 -3.75 7.53 -23.94
CA GLN A 241 -2.98 6.42 -23.38
C GLN A 241 -3.19 6.29 -21.87
N PHE A 242 -3.47 5.07 -21.40
CA PHE A 242 -3.55 4.73 -19.97
C PHE A 242 -2.25 4.16 -19.39
N SER A 243 -1.36 3.70 -20.28
CA SER A 243 -0.20 2.88 -19.96
C SER A 243 0.97 3.72 -19.44
N PHE A 244 1.00 3.88 -18.11
CA PHE A 244 2.14 4.47 -17.40
C PHE A 244 2.55 3.57 -16.25
N VAL A 245 3.85 3.62 -15.96
CA VAL A 245 4.43 2.97 -14.80
C VAL A 245 3.70 3.48 -13.55
N ASN A 246 3.00 2.57 -12.86
CA ASN A 246 2.44 2.79 -11.52
C ASN A 246 1.24 3.74 -11.47
N SER A 247 0.48 3.82 -12.56
CA SER A 247 -0.69 4.71 -12.65
C SER A 247 -1.98 4.06 -12.18
N LEU A 248 -2.23 2.79 -12.52
CA LEU A 248 -3.47 2.10 -12.12
C LEU A 248 -3.43 1.70 -10.64
N ASN A 249 -4.53 1.86 -9.93
CA ASN A 249 -4.73 1.45 -8.55
C ASN A 249 -6.19 0.99 -8.39
N LEU A 250 -6.43 0.01 -7.52
CA LEU A 250 -7.76 -0.53 -7.27
C LEU A 250 -7.93 -0.70 -5.76
N ASN A 251 -8.86 0.02 -5.16
CA ASN A 251 -9.15 -0.16 -3.73
C ASN A 251 -10.18 -1.27 -3.46
N SER A 252 -10.38 -1.61 -2.19
CA SER A 252 -11.35 -2.62 -1.74
C SER A 252 -12.82 -2.22 -1.94
N ASN A 253 -13.10 -0.98 -2.34
CA ASN A 253 -14.44 -0.48 -2.69
C ASN A 253 -14.67 -0.44 -4.21
N ASP A 254 -13.89 -1.18 -5.00
CA ASP A 254 -13.98 -1.23 -6.46
C ASP A 254 -13.83 0.13 -7.16
N GLN A 255 -13.13 1.07 -6.51
CA GLN A 255 -12.71 2.31 -7.14
C GLN A 255 -11.34 2.11 -7.78
N LEU A 256 -11.29 2.37 -9.08
CA LEU A 256 -10.07 2.47 -9.85
C LEU A 256 -9.58 3.91 -9.85
N VAL A 257 -8.28 4.10 -9.70
CA VAL A 257 -7.62 5.40 -9.89
C VAL A 257 -6.46 5.21 -10.85
N PHE A 258 -6.40 6.05 -11.88
CA PHE A 258 -5.41 5.94 -12.93
C PHE A 258 -4.95 7.29 -13.45
N ALA A 259 -3.74 7.31 -14.00
CA ALA A 259 -3.24 8.44 -14.78
C ALA A 259 -3.44 8.14 -16.27
N ALA A 260 -3.83 9.15 -17.04
CA ALA A 260 -4.00 9.01 -18.48
C ALA A 260 -3.45 10.24 -19.23
N ASN A 261 -2.82 10.01 -20.38
CA ASN A 261 -2.62 11.09 -21.34
C ASN A 261 -3.97 11.46 -21.94
N ILE A 262 -4.21 12.75 -22.05
CA ILE A 262 -5.37 13.33 -22.70
C ILE A 262 -4.91 14.17 -23.89
N VAL A 263 -5.74 14.18 -24.93
CA VAL A 263 -5.53 14.97 -26.14
C VAL A 263 -6.77 15.82 -26.37
N SER A 264 -6.58 17.14 -26.42
CA SER A 264 -7.62 18.09 -26.77
C SER A 264 -7.64 18.34 -28.28
N GLN A 265 -8.82 18.33 -28.87
CA GLN A 265 -9.06 18.78 -30.25
C GLN A 265 -9.29 20.30 -30.33
N ASP A 266 -9.31 21.01 -29.20
CA ASP A 266 -9.42 22.45 -29.18
C ASP A 266 -8.15 23.08 -29.79
N PRO A 267 -8.24 23.84 -30.89
CA PRO A 267 -7.09 24.44 -31.56
C PRO A 267 -6.40 25.56 -30.75
N ILE A 268 -7.05 26.09 -29.71
CA ILE A 268 -6.49 27.08 -28.77
C ILE A 268 -5.70 26.36 -27.68
N LEU A 269 -6.20 25.21 -27.22
CA LEU A 269 -5.51 24.28 -26.34
C LEU A 269 -4.74 23.21 -27.14
N GLY A 270 -4.46 23.46 -28.43
CA GLY A 270 -4.02 22.45 -29.41
C GLY A 270 -2.64 21.84 -29.17
N SER A 271 -2.01 22.21 -28.05
CA SER A 271 -0.76 21.67 -27.52
C SER A 271 -0.87 21.21 -26.06
N VAL A 272 -2.07 21.22 -25.45
CA VAL A 272 -2.33 20.62 -24.13
C VAL A 272 -2.60 19.12 -24.34
N GLY A 273 -1.63 18.45 -24.99
CA GLY A 273 -1.34 17.08 -24.62
C GLY A 273 -0.83 17.17 -23.18
N GLY A 274 -1.44 16.42 -22.28
CA GLY A 274 -1.09 16.46 -20.87
C GLY A 274 -1.51 15.21 -20.17
N ARG A 275 -1.01 15.01 -18.95
CA ARG A 275 -1.40 13.88 -18.12
C ARG A 275 -2.35 14.30 -17.02
N GLY A 276 -3.49 13.62 -16.90
CA GLY A 276 -4.47 13.78 -15.83
C GLY A 276 -4.52 12.57 -14.89
N ILE A 277 -5.09 12.75 -13.70
CA ILE A 277 -5.53 11.71 -12.77
C ILE A 277 -7.05 11.60 -12.84
N PHE A 278 -7.53 10.36 -12.90
CA PHE A 278 -8.94 10.03 -13.06
C PHE A 278 -9.31 8.91 -12.09
N ALA A 279 -10.58 8.85 -11.74
CA ALA A 279 -11.15 7.73 -11.01
C ALA A 279 -12.24 7.08 -11.85
N ALA A 280 -12.41 5.76 -11.73
CA ALA A 280 -13.49 5.04 -12.35
C ALA A 280 -14.08 3.98 -11.42
N THR A 281 -15.34 3.64 -11.62
CA THR A 281 -15.92 2.42 -11.04
C THR A 281 -15.56 1.20 -11.90
N THR A 282 -15.65 0.01 -11.33
CA THR A 282 -15.54 -1.26 -12.08
C THR A 282 -16.68 -1.48 -13.08
N SER A 283 -17.73 -0.64 -13.04
CA SER A 283 -18.79 -0.58 -14.05
C SER A 283 -18.52 0.40 -15.20
N GLY A 284 -17.40 1.15 -15.16
CA GLY A 284 -16.98 2.06 -16.23
C GLY A 284 -17.47 3.51 -16.10
N GLU A 285 -18.04 3.90 -14.95
CA GLU A 285 -18.34 5.31 -14.68
C GLU A 285 -17.04 6.05 -14.35
N VAL A 286 -16.69 7.08 -15.12
CA VAL A 286 -15.42 7.82 -14.98
C VAL A 286 -15.68 9.21 -14.40
N SER A 287 -14.78 9.65 -13.53
CA SER A 287 -14.75 11.00 -12.97
C SER A 287 -13.36 11.61 -13.07
N VAL A 288 -13.32 12.93 -13.21
CA VAL A 288 -12.08 13.70 -13.27
C VAL A 288 -11.60 14.00 -11.85
N VAL A 289 -10.36 13.59 -11.53
CA VAL A 289 -9.74 13.91 -10.25
C VAL A 289 -8.89 15.17 -10.40
N ALA A 290 -7.90 15.15 -11.28
CA ALA A 290 -7.02 16.28 -11.53
C ALA A 290 -6.60 16.31 -13.00
N VAL A 291 -6.83 17.42 -13.69
CA VAL A 291 -6.30 17.66 -15.05
C VAL A 291 -5.48 18.94 -15.10
N PRO A 292 -4.58 19.08 -16.09
CA PRO A 292 -3.80 20.30 -16.24
C PRO A 292 -4.69 21.55 -16.31
N LEU A 293 -4.22 22.63 -15.70
CA LEU A 293 -4.91 23.92 -15.52
C LEU A 293 -6.17 23.88 -14.62
N GLN A 294 -6.60 22.73 -14.09
CA GLN A 294 -7.67 22.69 -13.10
C GLN A 294 -7.23 23.42 -11.80
N PRO A 295 -8.10 24.25 -11.21
CA PRO A 295 -7.84 24.87 -9.91
C PRO A 295 -7.81 23.84 -8.77
N LEU A 296 -6.92 24.04 -7.79
CA LEU A 296 -6.84 23.19 -6.60
C LEU A 296 -7.92 23.48 -5.54
N THR A 297 -8.54 24.66 -5.56
CA THR A 297 -9.55 25.06 -4.57
C THR A 297 -10.58 25.94 -5.24
N SER A 298 -11.70 26.19 -4.57
CA SER A 298 -12.80 27.05 -5.03
C SER A 298 -12.47 28.57 -5.01
N ASP A 299 -11.24 28.93 -5.42
CA ASP A 299 -10.60 30.26 -5.51
C ASP A 299 -9.89 30.81 -4.24
N VAL A 300 -8.68 31.38 -4.44
CA VAL A 300 -8.29 32.83 -4.32
C VAL A 300 -6.86 33.04 -4.87
N ASN A 301 -5.97 32.04 -4.77
CA ASN A 301 -4.53 32.20 -5.05
C ASN A 301 -4.11 31.92 -6.51
N GLY A 302 -5.03 31.49 -7.38
CA GLY A 302 -4.73 31.18 -8.79
C GLY A 302 -3.90 29.91 -9.02
N LEU A 303 -3.69 29.09 -7.98
CA LEU A 303 -2.97 27.83 -8.09
C LEU A 303 -3.74 26.84 -8.96
N ARG A 304 -3.03 26.25 -9.92
CA ARG A 304 -3.53 25.26 -10.86
C ARG A 304 -2.55 24.10 -10.95
N PHE A 305 -3.05 22.96 -11.40
CA PHE A 305 -2.21 21.83 -11.77
C PHE A 305 -1.44 22.13 -13.07
N GLY A 306 -0.16 21.81 -13.08
CA GLY A 306 0.68 21.82 -14.28
C GLY A 306 0.58 20.51 -15.05
N ASP A 307 1.42 20.39 -16.07
CA ASP A 307 1.62 19.12 -16.75
C ASP A 307 2.49 18.18 -15.90
N GLY A 308 2.34 16.88 -16.14
CA GLY A 308 3.09 15.84 -15.45
C GLY A 308 2.46 15.31 -14.17
N LEU A 309 1.16 15.01 -14.19
CA LEU A 309 0.48 14.28 -13.11
C LEU A 309 0.78 12.78 -13.23
N PHE A 310 1.85 12.30 -12.58
CA PHE A 310 2.49 11.04 -12.97
C PHE A 310 2.08 9.81 -12.18
N SER A 311 1.90 9.92 -10.87
CA SER A 311 1.65 8.77 -10.00
C SER A 311 0.62 9.12 -8.93
N SER A 312 -0.33 8.21 -8.76
CA SER A 312 -1.40 8.28 -7.79
C SER A 312 -1.47 6.99 -6.98
N THR A 313 -2.16 7.08 -5.86
CA THR A 313 -2.56 5.98 -5.01
C THR A 313 -3.93 6.30 -4.41
N THR A 314 -4.66 5.28 -3.95
CA THR A 314 -5.98 5.42 -3.34
C THR A 314 -6.09 4.51 -2.13
N ASN A 315 -7.01 4.81 -1.22
CA ASN A 315 -7.34 3.93 -0.11
C ASN A 315 -8.83 3.55 -0.11
N ALA A 316 -9.23 2.67 0.81
CA ALA A 316 -10.63 2.24 0.93
C ALA A 316 -11.61 3.39 1.24
N ARG A 317 -11.13 4.53 1.75
CA ARG A 317 -11.99 5.70 2.02
C ARG A 317 -12.27 6.55 0.77
N GLY A 318 -11.68 6.19 -0.36
CA GLY A 318 -11.78 6.95 -1.61
C GLY A 318 -10.92 8.22 -1.62
N GLU A 319 -9.97 8.33 -0.69
CA GLU A 319 -8.97 9.39 -0.72
C GLU A 319 -7.90 9.05 -1.75
N ILE A 320 -7.41 10.05 -2.46
CA ILE A 320 -6.43 9.90 -3.54
C ILE A 320 -5.23 10.78 -3.25
N ALA A 321 -4.05 10.18 -3.13
CA ALA A 321 -2.79 10.90 -3.01
C ALA A 321 -2.01 10.80 -4.32
N PHE A 322 -1.42 11.90 -4.78
CA PHE A 322 -0.68 11.92 -6.04
C PHE A 322 0.42 12.98 -6.06
N ALA A 323 1.43 12.75 -6.89
CA ALA A 323 2.47 13.73 -7.19
C ALA A 323 2.05 14.62 -8.36
N ALA A 324 2.23 15.93 -8.22
CA ALA A 324 1.80 16.92 -9.20
C ALA A 324 2.72 18.14 -9.24
N ASN A 325 2.75 18.83 -10.38
CA ASN A 325 3.22 20.22 -10.43
C ASN A 325 2.05 21.16 -10.12
N ILE A 326 2.28 22.16 -9.28
CA ILE A 326 1.25 23.13 -8.86
C ILE A 326 1.81 24.56 -8.91
N GLY A 327 1.01 25.52 -9.34
CA GLY A 327 1.52 26.89 -9.49
C GLY A 327 0.52 27.84 -10.13
N VAL A 328 0.86 29.12 -10.14
CA VAL A 328 0.12 30.12 -10.89
C VAL A 328 0.70 30.14 -12.31
N PRO A 329 -0.09 29.91 -13.37
CA PRO A 329 0.45 29.93 -14.72
C PRO A 329 0.83 31.33 -15.14
N ASP A 330 1.92 31.44 -15.90
CA ASP A 330 2.18 32.58 -16.76
C ASP A 330 1.17 32.60 -17.91
N PHE A 331 1.08 33.73 -18.62
CA PHE A 331 0.18 33.90 -19.76
C PHE A 331 0.96 34.19 -21.03
N VAL A 332 0.59 33.49 -22.11
CA VAL A 332 1.16 33.68 -23.45
C VAL A 332 0.12 34.34 -24.33
N ASP A 333 0.53 35.37 -25.07
CA ASP A 333 -0.34 36.02 -26.06
C ASP A 333 -0.39 35.20 -27.35
N VAL A 334 -1.57 34.62 -27.63
CA VAL A 334 -1.81 33.81 -28.82
C VAL A 334 -2.49 34.71 -29.88
N PRO A 335 -1.87 34.91 -31.07
CA PRO A 335 -2.41 35.79 -32.09
C PRO A 335 -3.84 35.43 -32.49
N GLY A 336 -4.76 36.39 -32.36
CA GLY A 336 -6.18 36.21 -32.69
C GLY A 336 -7.03 35.56 -31.60
N VAL A 337 -6.43 35.17 -30.47
CA VAL A 337 -7.10 34.57 -29.31
C VAL A 337 -6.95 35.46 -28.07
N GLY A 338 -5.75 36.00 -27.83
CA GLY A 338 -5.39 36.77 -26.64
C GLY A 338 -4.55 35.97 -25.65
N LEU A 339 -4.56 36.40 -24.38
CA LEU A 339 -3.77 35.77 -23.31
C LEU A 339 -4.36 34.42 -22.90
N VAL A 340 -3.56 33.37 -23.00
CA VAL A 340 -3.90 31.99 -22.61
C VAL A 340 -2.91 31.53 -21.54
N PRO A 341 -3.35 30.83 -20.47
CA PRO A 341 -2.44 30.31 -19.45
C PRO A 341 -1.49 29.25 -20.03
N ASP A 342 -0.20 29.37 -19.70
CA ASP A 342 0.83 28.42 -20.10
C ASP A 342 0.98 27.32 -19.05
N VAL A 343 0.50 26.12 -19.37
CA VAL A 343 0.60 24.94 -18.50
C VAL A 343 2.05 24.56 -18.17
N TYR A 344 2.99 24.80 -19.09
CA TYR A 344 4.40 24.41 -18.91
C TYR A 344 5.17 25.37 -17.98
N SER A 345 4.60 26.54 -17.67
CA SER A 345 5.13 27.44 -16.65
C SER A 345 4.91 26.91 -15.22
N ILE A 346 3.95 25.99 -15.05
CA ILE A 346 3.64 25.38 -13.75
C ILE A 346 4.58 24.20 -13.49
N THR A 347 5.62 24.44 -12.70
CA THR A 347 6.76 23.51 -12.55
C THR A 347 7.10 23.14 -11.11
N ARG A 348 6.35 23.66 -10.12
CA ARG A 348 6.66 23.44 -8.70
C ARG A 348 6.06 22.11 -8.23
N PRO A 349 6.86 21.07 -7.96
CA PRO A 349 6.36 19.76 -7.59
C PRO A 349 5.80 19.76 -6.17
N ALA A 350 4.81 18.90 -5.97
CA ALA A 350 4.06 18.76 -4.73
C ALA A 350 3.46 17.36 -4.59
N VAL A 351 3.19 16.98 -3.34
CA VAL A 351 2.33 15.86 -2.96
C VAL A 351 0.97 16.43 -2.59
N VAL A 352 -0.07 15.95 -3.24
CA VAL A 352 -1.44 16.41 -3.06
C VAL A 352 -2.31 15.24 -2.61
N LEU A 353 -3.17 15.48 -1.64
CA LEU A 353 -4.24 14.58 -1.21
C LEU A 353 -5.57 15.18 -1.64
N THR A 354 -6.49 14.34 -2.11
CA THR A 354 -7.89 14.74 -2.31
C THR A 354 -8.85 13.74 -1.69
N ALA A 355 -9.98 14.27 -1.21
CA ALA A 355 -11.15 13.51 -0.76
C ALA A 355 -12.39 14.18 -1.36
N GLY A 356 -12.95 13.59 -2.42
CA GLY A 356 -13.95 14.25 -3.25
C GLY A 356 -13.36 15.45 -3.99
N ASP A 357 -13.98 16.62 -3.88
CA ASP A 357 -13.57 17.85 -4.59
C ASP A 357 -12.55 18.71 -3.80
N ALA A 358 -12.17 18.28 -2.60
CA ALA A 358 -11.30 19.04 -1.71
C ALA A 358 -9.84 18.58 -1.83
N PHE A 359 -8.96 19.49 -2.27
CA PHE A 359 -7.51 19.22 -2.33
C PHE A 359 -6.78 19.80 -1.13
N ALA A 360 -5.84 19.02 -0.60
CA ALA A 360 -4.85 19.43 0.39
C ALA A 360 -3.44 19.24 -0.19
N VAL A 361 -2.64 20.31 -0.16
CA VAL A 361 -1.20 20.21 -0.46
C VAL A 361 -0.52 19.69 0.80
N VAL A 362 0.02 18.47 0.72
CA VAL A 362 0.70 17.79 1.84
C VAL A 362 2.12 18.31 2.00
N ALA A 363 2.81 18.48 0.88
CA ALA A 363 4.13 19.09 0.79
C ALA A 363 4.32 19.67 -0.62
N GLN A 364 5.09 20.74 -0.73
CA GLN A 364 5.48 21.32 -2.02
C GLN A 364 6.91 21.84 -1.97
N GLN A 365 7.55 21.91 -3.14
CA GLN A 365 8.89 22.48 -3.26
C GLN A 365 8.95 23.90 -2.65
N GLY A 366 10.05 24.16 -1.95
CA GLY A 366 10.37 25.45 -1.34
C GLY A 366 9.75 25.66 0.04
N GLU A 367 8.86 24.78 0.49
CA GLU A 367 8.41 24.77 1.89
C GLU A 367 9.45 24.17 2.82
N ALA A 368 9.46 24.64 4.06
CA ALA A 368 10.35 24.12 5.09
C ALA A 368 10.10 22.62 5.28
N ALA A 369 11.17 21.82 5.23
CA ALA A 369 11.09 20.41 5.53
C ALA A 369 10.95 20.22 7.05
N PRO A 370 9.93 19.49 7.54
CA PRO A 370 9.76 19.27 8.97
C PRO A 370 10.95 18.50 9.55
N ASP A 371 11.19 18.68 10.85
CA ASP A 371 12.25 18.02 11.63
C ASP A 371 13.64 18.09 10.97
N SER A 372 13.87 19.18 10.23
CA SER A 372 15.13 19.49 9.54
C SER A 372 15.74 20.75 10.13
N ALA A 373 17.01 21.00 9.84
CA ALA A 373 17.69 22.21 10.29
C ALA A 373 17.05 23.48 9.70
N ASP A 374 17.18 24.60 10.41
CA ASP A 374 16.63 25.88 9.98
C ASP A 374 17.10 26.25 8.55
N GLY A 375 16.16 26.54 7.67
CA GLY A 375 16.40 26.92 6.27
C GLY A 375 16.53 25.75 5.29
N VAL A 376 16.37 24.51 5.74
CA VAL A 376 16.20 23.35 4.85
C VAL A 376 14.76 23.31 4.33
N VAL A 377 14.62 23.14 3.02
CA VAL A 377 13.35 23.12 2.30
C VAL A 377 13.24 21.87 1.41
N PHE A 378 12.02 21.54 1.00
CA PHE A 378 11.81 20.55 -0.06
C PHE A 378 12.36 21.06 -1.40
N GLY A 379 13.17 20.24 -2.06
CA GLY A 379 13.73 20.50 -3.39
C GLY A 379 12.82 20.08 -4.54
N HIS A 380 13.41 19.83 -5.71
CA HIS A 380 12.69 19.49 -6.95
C HIS A 380 12.24 18.03 -7.09
N GLY A 381 12.79 17.09 -6.32
CA GLY A 381 12.50 15.66 -6.44
C GLY A 381 11.44 15.20 -5.45
N PHE A 382 10.33 14.66 -5.95
CA PHE A 382 9.35 13.91 -5.15
C PHE A 382 9.12 12.54 -5.80
N ASN A 383 9.11 11.49 -5.00
CA ASN A 383 8.65 10.18 -5.46
C ASN A 383 7.13 10.07 -5.34
N ALA A 384 6.59 9.03 -5.97
CA ALA A 384 5.18 8.65 -5.82
C ALA A 384 4.82 8.50 -4.33
N PRO A 385 3.75 9.15 -3.85
CA PRO A 385 3.29 8.95 -2.49
C PRO A 385 2.63 7.58 -2.33
N VAL A 386 2.67 7.05 -1.11
CA VAL A 386 1.86 5.92 -0.66
C VAL A 386 0.82 6.43 0.33
N LEU A 387 -0.32 5.74 0.45
CA LEU A 387 -1.45 6.12 1.28
C LEU A 387 -2.01 4.89 1.99
N SER A 388 -2.21 4.97 3.30
CA SER A 388 -2.85 3.92 4.10
C SER A 388 -4.37 4.11 4.21
N ASN A 389 -5.08 3.08 4.67
CA ASN A 389 -6.51 3.18 5.03
C ASN A 389 -6.76 4.09 6.26
N SER A 390 -5.76 4.27 7.12
CA SER A 390 -5.81 5.26 8.20
C SER A 390 -5.64 6.71 7.72
N GLY A 391 -5.14 6.93 6.49
CA GLY A 391 -4.87 8.25 5.90
C GLY A 391 -3.46 8.76 6.08
N ALA A 392 -2.56 7.92 6.58
CA ALA A 392 -1.15 8.23 6.60
C ALA A 392 -0.64 8.26 5.15
N ILE A 393 0.17 9.26 4.85
CA ILE A 393 0.81 9.45 3.54
C ILE A 393 2.30 9.42 3.78
N ALA A 394 3.03 8.62 3.01
CA ALA A 394 4.48 8.65 3.02
C ALA A 394 5.04 8.94 1.62
N PHE A 395 6.18 9.61 1.56
CA PHE A 395 6.88 9.90 0.30
C PHE A 395 8.35 10.22 0.55
N LEU A 396 9.19 9.96 -0.46
CA LEU A 396 10.55 10.47 -0.50
C LEU A 396 10.57 11.85 -1.17
N ALA A 397 11.35 12.77 -0.61
CA ALA A 397 11.59 14.08 -1.20
C ALA A 397 13.07 14.45 -1.16
N SER A 398 13.54 15.13 -2.20
CA SER A 398 14.83 15.79 -2.18
C SER A 398 14.79 17.00 -1.25
N LEU A 399 15.93 17.33 -0.65
CA LEU A 399 16.11 18.47 0.23
C LEU A 399 17.11 19.45 -0.35
N GLU A 400 16.91 20.72 -0.06
CA GLU A 400 17.79 21.82 -0.43
C GLU A 400 17.95 22.78 0.76
N GLY A 401 19.04 23.53 0.80
CA GLY A 401 19.31 24.50 1.85
C GLY A 401 20.71 24.38 2.43
N ASN A 402 20.97 25.13 3.50
CA ASN A 402 22.29 25.16 4.12
C ASN A 402 22.62 23.81 4.78
N GLY A 403 23.77 23.24 4.45
CA GLY A 403 24.22 21.94 4.99
C GLY A 403 23.63 20.72 4.28
N ILE A 404 22.83 20.92 3.23
CA ILE A 404 22.37 19.83 2.36
C ILE A 404 23.36 19.66 1.19
N GLU A 405 23.82 18.43 0.99
CA GLU A 405 24.77 17.97 -0.02
C GLU A 405 24.32 16.60 -0.57
N ASP A 406 24.95 16.12 -1.63
CA ASP A 406 24.53 14.87 -2.31
C ASP A 406 24.45 13.64 -1.38
N ALA A 407 25.20 13.64 -0.28
CA ALA A 407 25.21 12.55 0.70
C ALA A 407 24.01 12.57 1.67
N ASN A 408 23.27 13.68 1.77
CA ASN A 408 22.17 13.86 2.73
C ASN A 408 20.91 14.53 2.13
N ASN A 409 20.83 14.65 0.80
CA ASN A 409 19.81 15.43 0.10
C ASN A 409 18.48 14.70 -0.14
N VAL A 410 18.20 13.57 0.51
CA VAL A 410 16.91 12.86 0.40
C VAL A 410 16.41 12.49 1.78
N GLY A 411 15.12 12.77 2.04
CA GLY A 411 14.42 12.34 3.24
C GLY A 411 13.16 11.54 2.93
N LEU A 412 12.80 10.64 3.84
CA LEU A 412 11.51 9.95 3.89
C LEU A 412 10.61 10.69 4.87
N PHE A 413 9.45 11.12 4.38
CA PHE A 413 8.48 11.89 5.14
C PHE A 413 7.18 11.12 5.28
N MET A 414 6.46 11.35 6.38
CA MET A 414 5.16 10.73 6.61
C MET A 414 4.22 11.66 7.37
N THR A 415 2.92 11.60 7.07
CA THR A 415 1.90 12.21 7.91
C THR A 415 1.55 11.28 9.08
N ASP A 416 1.71 11.79 10.30
CA ASP A 416 1.25 11.17 11.54
C ASP A 416 0.11 12.03 12.10
N ASN A 417 -1.10 11.44 12.16
CA ASN A 417 -2.32 12.14 12.59
C ASN A 417 -2.54 13.49 11.88
N GLY A 418 -2.28 13.53 10.57
CA GLY A 418 -2.41 14.72 9.73
C GLY A 418 -1.25 15.73 9.83
N THR A 419 -0.23 15.47 10.66
CA THR A 419 0.97 16.30 10.76
C THR A 419 2.12 15.67 9.99
N LEU A 420 2.73 16.41 9.06
CA LEU A 420 3.88 15.93 8.31
C LEU A 420 5.15 15.93 9.18
N LYS A 421 5.88 14.82 9.17
CA LYS A 421 7.14 14.62 9.91
C LYS A 421 8.21 14.00 9.02
N LYS A 422 9.48 14.25 9.35
CA LYS A 422 10.60 13.49 8.76
C LYS A 422 10.78 12.19 9.52
N VAL A 423 10.82 11.08 8.80
CA VAL A 423 11.06 9.75 9.37
C VAL A 423 12.55 9.47 9.45
N VAL A 424 13.23 9.58 8.30
CA VAL A 424 14.69 9.41 8.17
C VAL A 424 15.22 10.28 7.04
N GLN A 425 16.51 10.61 7.10
CA GLN A 425 17.23 11.31 6.04
C GLN A 425 18.54 10.58 5.69
N LEU A 426 18.97 10.68 4.44
CA LEU A 426 20.33 10.28 4.06
C LEU A 426 21.36 11.03 4.93
N GLY A 427 22.44 10.35 5.29
CA GLY A 427 23.48 10.85 6.19
C GLY A 427 23.14 10.78 7.68
N GLU A 428 21.89 10.50 8.07
CA GLU A 428 21.54 10.22 9.47
C GLU A 428 21.99 8.81 9.88
N ILE A 429 22.34 8.65 11.16
CA ILE A 429 22.65 7.34 11.75
C ILE A 429 21.41 6.46 11.63
N ALA A 430 21.59 5.29 11.03
CA ALA A 430 20.54 4.31 10.90
C ALA A 430 20.21 3.72 12.28
N PRO A 431 18.95 3.80 12.75
CA PRO A 431 18.56 3.23 14.02
C PRO A 431 18.93 1.75 14.11
N GLU A 432 19.50 1.37 15.25
CA GLU A 432 19.86 -0.01 15.60
C GLU A 432 20.90 -0.67 14.67
N ALA A 433 21.45 0.06 13.69
CA ALA A 433 22.58 -0.40 12.89
C ALA A 433 23.90 -0.28 13.69
N PRO A 434 24.86 -1.21 13.52
CA PRO A 434 26.13 -1.16 14.22
C PRO A 434 27.05 -0.04 13.68
N ASP A 435 28.07 0.30 14.47
CA ASP A 435 29.18 1.18 14.09
C ASP A 435 28.78 2.58 13.60
N ASP A 436 27.67 3.11 14.12
CA ASP A 436 27.09 4.40 13.72
C ASP A 436 26.87 4.50 12.20
N ALA A 437 26.54 3.37 11.55
CA ALA A 437 26.30 3.33 10.11
C ALA A 437 25.21 4.33 9.72
N VAL A 438 25.43 5.07 8.64
CA VAL A 438 24.49 6.09 8.16
C VAL A 438 23.74 5.63 6.92
N PHE A 439 22.53 6.14 6.72
CA PHE A 439 21.77 5.91 5.49
C PHE A 439 22.49 6.55 4.29
N THR A 440 22.72 5.77 3.24
CA THR A 440 23.34 6.25 1.99
C THR A 440 22.45 6.09 0.77
N ARG A 441 21.36 5.33 0.89
CA ARG A 441 20.32 5.23 -0.13
C ARG A 441 19.01 4.75 0.49
N LEU A 442 17.88 5.30 0.02
CA LEU A 442 16.52 4.82 0.28
C LEU A 442 15.91 4.41 -1.06
N TYR A 443 15.30 3.22 -1.17
CA TYR A 443 14.82 2.74 -2.47
C TYR A 443 13.42 2.10 -2.48
N GLU A 444 12.90 1.59 -1.36
CA GLU A 444 11.45 1.30 -1.22
C GLU A 444 10.94 1.66 0.15
N PHE A 445 9.68 2.02 0.23
CA PHE A 445 9.01 2.35 1.48
C PHE A 445 7.50 2.24 1.28
N GLY A 446 6.79 1.88 2.34
CA GLY A 446 5.35 1.81 2.26
C GLY A 446 4.62 1.57 3.53
N LEU A 447 3.31 1.69 3.41
CA LEU A 447 2.40 1.68 4.53
C LEU A 447 1.54 0.43 4.51
N ASN A 448 1.30 -0.14 5.70
CA ASN A 448 0.18 -1.04 5.89
C ASN A 448 -1.12 -0.25 6.12
N ALA A 449 -2.28 -0.92 6.21
CA ALA A 449 -3.58 -0.28 6.36
C ALA A 449 -3.68 0.62 7.60
N GLN A 450 -2.97 0.29 8.69
CA GLN A 450 -2.94 1.09 9.91
C GLN A 450 -2.03 2.33 9.81
N GLY A 451 -1.23 2.46 8.74
CA GLY A 451 -0.31 3.57 8.54
C GLY A 451 1.05 3.37 9.21
N ARG A 452 1.42 2.13 9.53
CA ARG A 452 2.80 1.77 9.90
C ARG A 452 3.64 1.71 8.64
N LEU A 453 4.91 2.10 8.74
CA LEU A 453 5.84 2.17 7.63
C LEU A 453 6.84 1.02 7.66
N ALA A 454 7.17 0.45 6.51
CA ALA A 454 8.35 -0.37 6.31
C ALA A 454 9.13 0.13 5.10
N PHE A 455 10.47 0.10 5.13
CA PHE A 455 11.31 0.61 4.06
C PHE A 455 12.66 -0.12 3.95
N GLY A 456 13.19 -0.17 2.73
CA GLY A 456 14.52 -0.68 2.41
C GLY A 456 15.53 0.45 2.27
N ALA A 457 16.74 0.24 2.79
CA ALA A 457 17.83 1.21 2.69
C ALA A 457 19.22 0.57 2.59
N GLU A 458 20.15 1.30 1.97
CA GLU A 458 21.59 1.01 2.03
C GLU A 458 22.17 1.86 3.16
N VAL A 459 22.89 1.21 4.05
CA VAL A 459 23.71 1.88 5.06
C VAL A 459 25.18 1.68 4.75
N ALA A 460 26.01 2.64 5.15
CA ALA A 460 27.45 2.51 5.05
C ALA A 460 28.10 2.78 6.39
N THR A 461 29.07 1.92 6.72
CA THR A 461 30.18 2.29 7.60
C THR A 461 31.33 2.78 6.73
N ASN A 462 32.41 3.29 7.32
CA ASN A 462 33.57 3.80 6.58
C ASN A 462 34.25 2.76 5.63
N GLU A 463 33.83 1.48 5.61
CA GLU A 463 34.51 0.44 4.82
C GLU A 463 33.60 -0.46 3.93
N THR A 464 32.27 -0.56 4.15
CA THR A 464 31.38 -1.34 3.24
C THR A 464 29.93 -0.85 3.27
N LYS A 465 29.24 -0.92 2.12
CA LYS A 465 27.79 -0.73 2.02
C LYS A 465 27.05 -2.03 2.34
N LYS A 466 25.96 -1.94 3.07
CA LYS A 466 25.08 -3.05 3.46
C LYS A 466 23.63 -2.68 3.18
N LYS A 467 22.84 -3.62 2.67
CA LYS A 467 21.39 -3.45 2.53
C LYS A 467 20.66 -3.89 3.79
N GLY A 468 19.60 -3.17 4.15
CA GLY A 468 18.72 -3.56 5.24
C GLY A 468 17.26 -3.16 5.03
N ILE A 469 16.43 -3.61 5.96
CA ILE A 469 15.01 -3.34 6.08
C ILE A 469 14.75 -2.76 7.47
N TRP A 470 14.01 -1.66 7.50
CA TRP A 470 13.52 -1.02 8.71
C TRP A 470 12.01 -0.92 8.67
N ALA A 471 11.36 -0.91 9.83
CA ALA A 471 9.94 -0.66 9.92
C ALA A 471 9.55 -0.02 11.25
N SER A 472 8.44 0.72 11.25
CA SER A 472 7.91 1.34 12.45
C SER A 472 7.21 0.30 13.34
N ASP A 473 7.55 0.25 14.62
CA ASP A 473 6.82 -0.51 15.63
C ASP A 473 5.41 0.10 15.89
N GLY A 474 4.67 -0.50 16.83
CA GLY A 474 3.32 -0.02 17.19
C GLY A 474 3.29 1.39 17.79
N ASP A 475 4.43 1.90 18.27
CA ASP A 475 4.59 3.24 18.82
C ASP A 475 5.12 4.24 17.77
N GLY A 476 5.29 3.79 16.52
CA GLY A 476 5.81 4.60 15.41
C GLY A 476 7.33 4.76 15.40
N GLN A 477 8.08 4.04 16.25
CA GLN A 477 9.55 4.10 16.25
C GLN A 477 10.13 3.21 15.16
N VAL A 478 11.10 3.72 14.40
CA VAL A 478 11.78 2.97 13.35
C VAL A 478 12.73 1.94 13.98
N ARG A 479 12.48 0.66 13.71
CA ARG A 479 13.25 -0.50 14.17
C ARG A 479 13.98 -1.17 13.03
N LEU A 480 15.15 -1.73 13.33
CA LEU A 480 15.86 -2.57 12.37
C LEU A 480 15.21 -3.95 12.32
N VAL A 481 14.89 -4.42 11.12
CA VAL A 481 14.30 -5.75 10.88
C VAL A 481 15.36 -6.71 10.37
N ALA A 482 16.06 -6.32 9.29
CA ALA A 482 17.11 -7.14 8.70
C ALA A 482 18.25 -6.28 8.16
N LEU A 483 19.50 -6.72 8.32
CA LEU A 483 20.69 -6.05 7.79
C LEU A 483 21.77 -7.06 7.41
N GLU A 484 22.32 -6.90 6.20
CA GLU A 484 23.41 -7.73 5.68
C GLU A 484 24.63 -7.72 6.61
N GLY A 485 25.13 -8.93 6.90
CA GLY A 485 26.27 -9.17 7.77
C GLY A 485 26.03 -8.75 9.23
N VAL A 486 24.76 -8.66 9.65
CA VAL A 486 24.38 -8.33 11.04
C VAL A 486 23.27 -9.23 11.55
N THR A 487 22.19 -9.41 10.78
CA THR A 487 21.03 -10.22 11.22
C THR A 487 21.32 -11.70 11.12
N GLU A 488 21.10 -12.43 12.22
CA GLU A 488 21.15 -13.90 12.29
C GLU A 488 19.74 -14.47 12.40
N ILE A 489 19.47 -15.55 11.67
CA ILE A 489 18.19 -16.26 11.63
C ILE A 489 18.43 -17.71 12.05
N ASP A 490 17.63 -18.23 12.97
CA ASP A 490 17.64 -19.64 13.35
C ASP A 490 16.83 -20.47 12.33
N PHE A 491 17.47 -21.45 11.70
CA PHE A 491 16.83 -22.30 10.68
C PHE A 491 16.11 -23.51 11.29
N SER A 492 16.24 -23.71 12.59
CA SER A 492 15.64 -24.85 13.29
C SER A 492 14.20 -24.58 13.67
N ASP A 493 13.32 -25.52 13.32
CA ASP A 493 11.95 -25.58 13.82
C ASP A 493 11.89 -26.12 15.27
N ASP A 494 13.01 -26.63 15.82
CA ASP A 494 13.13 -27.09 17.20
C ASP A 494 13.85 -26.03 18.05
N PRO A 495 13.16 -25.37 19.01
CA PRO A 495 13.76 -24.35 19.86
C PRO A 495 14.84 -24.91 20.80
N ALA A 496 14.99 -26.23 20.92
CA ALA A 496 16.06 -26.87 21.67
C ALA A 496 17.36 -27.03 20.85
N VAL A 497 17.32 -26.81 19.54
CA VAL A 497 18.45 -26.96 18.63
C VAL A 497 18.63 -25.66 17.87
N ALA A 498 19.60 -24.84 18.26
CA ALA A 498 19.90 -23.61 17.52
C ALA A 498 20.70 -23.91 16.25
N ASP A 499 20.24 -23.39 15.12
CA ASP A 499 20.92 -23.43 13.82
C ASP A 499 21.02 -22.01 13.24
N PRO A 500 21.82 -21.11 13.87
CA PRO A 500 21.88 -19.71 13.48
C PRO A 500 22.67 -19.52 12.20
N HIS A 501 22.12 -18.70 11.31
CA HIS A 501 22.72 -18.35 10.03
C HIS A 501 22.68 -16.84 9.80
N LEU A 502 23.81 -16.27 9.42
CA LEU A 502 23.99 -14.85 9.16
C LEU A 502 23.47 -14.50 7.77
N LEU A 503 22.63 -13.47 7.68
CA LEU A 503 22.19 -12.88 6.42
C LEU A 503 23.40 -12.30 5.69
N THR A 504 23.82 -12.89 4.58
CA THR A 504 24.99 -12.44 3.80
C THR A 504 24.63 -11.61 2.60
N GLN A 505 23.44 -11.82 2.05
CA GLN A 505 22.92 -11.05 0.92
C GLN A 505 21.41 -10.95 1.03
N LEU A 506 20.91 -9.74 0.93
CA LEU A 506 19.50 -9.45 0.98
C LEU A 506 18.95 -9.31 -0.45
N PHE A 507 18.05 -10.21 -0.83
CA PHE A 507 17.41 -10.25 -2.15
C PHE A 507 16.07 -9.55 -2.11
N VAL A 508 16.14 -8.25 -1.90
CA VAL A 508 15.00 -7.40 -2.17
C VAL A 508 15.19 -6.76 -3.54
N ASP A 509 14.80 -7.53 -4.56
CA ASP A 509 14.22 -6.93 -5.76
C ASP A 509 12.76 -6.67 -5.41
N PHE A 510 12.50 -5.58 -4.68
CA PHE A 510 11.13 -5.14 -4.59
C PHE A 510 10.73 -4.71 -6.00
N ALA A 511 9.56 -5.14 -6.48
CA ALA A 511 9.01 -4.52 -7.68
C ALA A 511 9.05 -2.99 -7.48
N PRO A 512 9.29 -2.16 -8.53
CA PRO A 512 9.45 -0.70 -8.43
C PRO A 512 8.23 0.07 -7.91
N THR A 513 7.31 -0.60 -7.23
CA THR A 513 6.17 -0.07 -6.49
C THR A 513 5.87 -0.90 -5.26
N GLY A 514 6.30 -0.39 -4.12
CA GLY A 514 5.40 -0.42 -3.00
C GLY A 514 4.19 0.52 -3.18
N LEU A 515 3.15 0.51 -2.37
CA LEU A 515 2.79 -0.33 -1.22
C LEU A 515 1.33 -0.05 -0.82
N GLY A 516 0.73 -0.98 -0.09
CA GLY A 516 -0.55 -0.85 0.61
C GLY A 516 -1.54 -1.96 0.25
N THR A 517 -1.99 -2.74 1.23
CA THR A 517 -3.10 -3.72 1.10
C THR A 517 -4.32 -3.08 0.44
N ALA A 518 -4.57 -1.81 0.77
CA ALA A 518 -5.63 -0.98 0.26
C ALA A 518 -5.60 -0.63 -1.24
N THR A 519 -4.48 -0.80 -1.93
CA THR A 519 -4.29 -0.31 -3.33
C THR A 519 -4.39 -1.43 -4.37
N GLY A 520 -4.60 -2.65 -3.89
CA GLY A 520 -4.53 -3.86 -4.68
C GLY A 520 -3.18 -4.01 -5.36
N ARG A 521 -2.08 -3.60 -4.68
CA ARG A 521 -0.67 -3.80 -5.09
C ARG A 521 -0.04 -4.88 -4.21
N PRO A 522 1.01 -5.55 -4.67
CA PRO A 522 1.74 -6.49 -3.83
C PRO A 522 2.45 -5.75 -2.70
N THR A 523 2.46 -6.38 -1.53
CA THR A 523 3.14 -5.82 -0.37
C THR A 523 4.13 -6.83 0.19
N PHE A 524 5.24 -6.33 0.72
CA PHE A 524 6.16 -7.09 1.55
C PHE A 524 5.86 -6.91 3.04
N PHE A 525 4.92 -6.02 3.38
CA PHE A 525 4.55 -5.62 4.73
C PHE A 525 3.03 -5.59 4.87
N ASN A 526 2.46 -6.44 5.73
CA ASN A 526 1.01 -6.57 5.86
C ASN A 526 0.44 -5.81 7.07
N ASP A 527 -0.89 -5.91 7.20
CA ASP A 527 -1.67 -5.23 8.23
C ASP A 527 -1.47 -5.82 9.64
N LEU A 528 -0.92 -7.03 9.72
CA LEU A 528 -0.49 -7.64 10.98
C LEU A 528 0.86 -7.09 11.47
N GLY A 529 1.57 -6.33 10.63
CA GLY A 529 2.91 -5.84 10.91
C GLY A 529 4.01 -6.86 10.59
N GLN A 530 3.69 -7.88 9.78
CA GLN A 530 4.62 -8.91 9.36
C GLN A 530 5.37 -8.48 8.09
N ILE A 531 6.62 -8.88 7.97
CA ILE A 531 7.49 -8.55 6.83
C ILE A 531 8.00 -9.83 6.17
N VAL A 532 7.76 -10.00 4.87
CA VAL A 532 8.35 -11.12 4.12
C VAL A 532 9.72 -10.73 3.55
N ILE A 533 10.70 -11.63 3.73
CA ILE A 533 12.11 -11.37 3.41
C ILE A 533 12.67 -12.55 2.62
N ALA A 534 13.43 -12.24 1.56
CA ALA A 534 14.27 -13.20 0.84
C ALA A 534 15.75 -12.86 0.99
N GLY A 535 16.58 -13.85 1.32
CA GLY A 535 18.01 -13.65 1.57
C GLY A 535 18.86 -14.90 1.33
N ALA A 536 20.16 -14.72 1.16
CA ALA A 536 21.16 -15.79 1.24
C ALA A 536 21.90 -15.69 2.57
N TYR A 537 22.35 -16.84 3.03
CA TYR A 537 22.81 -17.04 4.38
C TYR A 537 24.15 -17.78 4.39
N ASP A 538 24.98 -17.48 5.39
CA ASP A 538 26.29 -18.10 5.50
C ASP A 538 26.19 -19.61 5.68
N ASN A 539 27.16 -20.34 5.13
CA ASN A 539 27.22 -21.82 5.17
C ASN A 539 25.96 -22.55 4.65
N PHE A 540 25.04 -21.82 4.03
CA PHE A 540 23.83 -22.32 3.41
C PHE A 540 23.93 -22.14 1.89
N ALA A 541 23.98 -23.25 1.16
CA ALA A 541 24.08 -23.26 -0.29
C ALA A 541 22.71 -22.93 -0.93
N GLY A 542 22.22 -21.71 -0.75
CA GLY A 542 20.98 -21.25 -1.36
C GLY A 542 20.36 -20.03 -0.70
N GLN A 543 19.08 -19.83 -0.97
CA GLN A 543 18.28 -18.73 -0.45
C GLN A 543 17.19 -19.22 0.51
N LEU A 544 16.62 -18.31 1.30
CA LEU A 544 15.50 -18.54 2.20
C LEU A 544 14.45 -17.45 1.96
N VAL A 545 13.18 -17.84 2.00
CA VAL A 545 12.03 -16.94 2.17
C VAL A 545 11.45 -17.19 3.56
N TYR A 546 11.26 -16.12 4.33
CA TYR A 546 10.67 -16.18 5.67
C TYR A 546 9.82 -14.94 5.93
N VAL A 547 8.95 -15.04 6.93
CA VAL A 547 8.18 -13.92 7.47
C VAL A 547 8.72 -13.57 8.84
N ASP A 548 9.08 -12.31 9.02
CA ASP A 548 9.44 -11.70 10.30
C ASP A 548 8.18 -11.13 10.97
N ASN A 549 7.92 -11.59 12.20
CA ASN A 549 6.82 -11.23 13.07
C ASN A 549 7.29 -10.40 14.28
N SER A 550 8.56 -10.00 14.36
CA SER A 550 9.12 -9.28 15.52
C SER A 550 8.42 -7.93 15.79
N LEU A 551 7.88 -7.33 14.73
CA LEU A 551 7.09 -6.10 14.79
C LEU A 551 5.59 -6.36 14.64
N ALA A 552 5.17 -7.61 14.54
CA ALA A 552 3.77 -7.96 14.45
C ALA A 552 3.12 -7.71 15.82
N THR A 553 2.12 -6.83 15.84
CA THR A 553 1.31 -6.64 17.03
C THR A 553 0.32 -7.79 17.07
N ALA A 554 0.57 -8.78 17.95
CA ALA A 554 -0.34 -9.88 18.23
C ALA A 554 -1.64 -9.43 18.95
N THR A 555 -2.17 -8.27 18.60
CA THR A 555 -3.52 -7.85 18.95
C THR A 555 -4.46 -8.33 17.84
N ILE A 556 -4.69 -9.64 17.78
CA ILE A 556 -5.87 -10.16 17.08
C ILE A 556 -7.06 -9.69 17.91
N VAL A 557 -7.97 -8.92 17.30
CA VAL A 557 -9.24 -8.61 17.96
C VAL A 557 -10.01 -9.92 18.00
N GLU A 558 -10.38 -10.40 19.19
CA GLU A 558 -11.12 -11.67 19.27
C GLU A 558 -12.39 -11.58 18.41
N GLY A 559 -12.60 -12.57 17.53
CA GLY A 559 -13.73 -12.54 16.59
C GLY A 559 -13.45 -11.93 15.22
N ASP A 560 -12.28 -11.31 15.02
CA ASP A 560 -11.77 -10.87 13.72
C ASP A 560 -11.13 -12.06 13.00
N TYR A 561 -11.97 -12.82 12.30
CA TYR A 561 -11.63 -14.09 11.67
C TYR A 561 -11.00 -13.92 10.29
N ASN A 562 -11.28 -12.81 9.60
CA ASN A 562 -10.57 -12.47 8.36
C ASN A 562 -9.28 -11.66 8.62
N ARG A 563 -9.03 -11.28 9.88
CA ARG A 563 -7.85 -10.54 10.35
C ARG A 563 -7.68 -9.18 9.70
N ASN A 564 -8.78 -8.52 9.31
CA ASN A 564 -8.76 -7.20 8.70
C ASN A 564 -8.63 -6.06 9.75
N GLY A 565 -8.56 -6.41 11.04
CA GLY A 565 -8.42 -5.50 12.16
C GLY A 565 -9.74 -4.98 12.74
N ILE A 566 -10.88 -5.45 12.23
CA ILE A 566 -12.24 -5.04 12.58
C ILE A 566 -13.11 -6.29 12.70
N VAL A 567 -13.88 -6.43 13.78
CA VAL A 567 -14.87 -7.50 13.91
C VAL A 567 -16.18 -7.04 13.28
N ASP A 568 -16.48 -7.47 12.05
CA ASP A 568 -17.69 -7.07 11.33
C ASP A 568 -18.42 -8.26 10.67
N ALA A 569 -19.32 -7.97 9.72
CA ALA A 569 -20.12 -9.00 9.07
C ALA A 569 -19.30 -9.92 8.15
N ALA A 570 -18.12 -9.50 7.70
CA ALA A 570 -17.22 -10.29 6.88
C ALA A 570 -16.56 -11.43 7.69
N ASP A 571 -16.35 -11.23 8.99
CA ASP A 571 -15.86 -12.29 9.89
C ASP A 571 -16.90 -13.39 10.11
N TYR A 572 -18.17 -13.00 10.15
CA TYR A 572 -19.27 -13.96 10.25
C TYR A 572 -19.30 -14.91 9.05
N THR A 573 -18.98 -14.41 7.84
CA THR A 573 -18.87 -15.27 6.66
C THR A 573 -17.72 -16.25 6.77
N VAL A 574 -16.56 -15.85 7.30
CA VAL A 574 -15.43 -16.77 7.57
C VAL A 574 -15.84 -17.87 8.54
N TRP A 575 -16.44 -17.52 9.68
CA TRP A 575 -16.94 -18.50 10.65
C TRP A 575 -17.97 -19.46 10.05
N LYS A 576 -18.94 -18.89 9.32
CA LYS A 576 -20.04 -19.67 8.76
C LYS A 576 -19.56 -20.68 7.72
N ASP A 577 -18.62 -20.28 6.87
CA ASP A 577 -18.10 -21.13 5.80
C ASP A 577 -17.17 -22.21 6.36
N ALA A 578 -16.51 -21.95 7.49
CA ALA A 578 -15.61 -22.88 8.16
C ALA A 578 -16.28 -23.68 9.30
N PHE A 579 -17.59 -23.53 9.53
CA PHE A 579 -18.30 -24.17 10.63
C PHE A 579 -18.17 -25.71 10.62
N GLY A 580 -17.68 -26.26 11.72
CA GLY A 580 -17.40 -27.69 11.91
C GLY A 580 -16.03 -28.16 11.39
N SER A 581 -15.20 -27.25 10.86
CA SER A 581 -13.85 -27.58 10.42
C SER A 581 -12.93 -27.88 11.61
N THR A 582 -12.07 -28.89 11.44
CA THR A 582 -10.95 -29.24 12.34
C THR A 582 -9.60 -29.16 11.64
N ILE A 583 -9.56 -28.53 10.45
CA ILE A 583 -8.39 -28.51 9.57
C ILE A 583 -8.03 -27.05 9.26
N ASN A 584 -8.95 -26.31 8.62
CA ASN A 584 -8.87 -24.86 8.57
C ASN A 584 -9.48 -24.33 9.88
N LEU A 585 -8.70 -23.58 10.66
CA LEU A 585 -9.05 -23.10 11.99
C LEU A 585 -9.07 -21.56 12.04
N ASP A 586 -9.28 -20.89 10.91
CA ASP A 586 -9.25 -19.42 10.80
C ASP A 586 -10.26 -18.74 11.73
N ALA A 587 -11.42 -19.38 11.92
CA ALA A 587 -12.46 -18.93 12.83
C ALA A 587 -12.53 -19.71 14.16
N ASP A 588 -11.46 -20.40 14.56
CA ASP A 588 -11.37 -21.03 15.89
C ASP A 588 -10.97 -19.98 16.94
N GLY A 589 -11.92 -19.10 17.25
CA GLY A 589 -11.72 -18.00 18.19
C GLY A 589 -11.35 -18.46 19.60
N ASN A 590 -11.83 -19.62 20.03
CA ASN A 590 -11.53 -20.17 21.36
C ASN A 590 -10.32 -21.12 21.39
N LYS A 591 -9.76 -21.44 20.21
CA LYS A 591 -8.55 -22.24 19.98
C LYS A 591 -8.65 -23.66 20.51
N ASN A 592 -9.82 -24.29 20.42
CA ASN A 592 -10.03 -25.67 20.87
C ASN A 592 -9.77 -26.73 19.79
N GLY A 593 -9.38 -26.31 18.57
CA GLY A 593 -9.12 -27.17 17.42
C GLY A 593 -10.36 -27.55 16.61
N VAL A 594 -11.51 -26.88 16.84
CA VAL A 594 -12.73 -27.05 16.04
C VAL A 594 -13.51 -25.73 15.96
N ILE A 595 -13.93 -25.36 14.76
CA ILE A 595 -14.79 -24.18 14.57
C ILE A 595 -16.24 -24.56 14.89
N ASP A 596 -16.81 -24.01 15.96
CA ASP A 596 -18.16 -24.32 16.38
C ASP A 596 -18.96 -23.10 16.89
N ALA A 597 -20.05 -23.35 17.60
CA ALA A 597 -20.94 -22.29 18.10
C ALA A 597 -20.31 -21.43 19.22
N ALA A 598 -19.27 -21.92 19.89
CA ALA A 598 -18.52 -21.13 20.86
C ALA A 598 -17.73 -20.02 20.16
N ASP A 599 -17.21 -20.27 18.96
CA ASP A 599 -16.50 -19.26 18.17
C ASP A 599 -17.46 -18.17 17.66
N TYR A 600 -18.64 -18.55 17.18
CA TYR A 600 -19.68 -17.57 16.86
C TYR A 600 -19.96 -16.60 18.01
N THR A 601 -19.90 -17.09 19.25
CA THR A 601 -20.14 -16.27 20.43
C THR A 601 -19.01 -15.26 20.63
N ILE A 602 -17.77 -15.63 20.32
CA ILE A 602 -16.61 -14.73 20.35
C ILE A 602 -16.74 -13.63 19.30
N TRP A 603 -17.08 -13.97 18.05
CA TRP A 603 -17.38 -12.96 17.01
C TRP A 603 -18.48 -12.00 17.45
N LYS A 604 -19.60 -12.56 17.93
CA LYS A 604 -20.77 -11.77 18.31
C LYS A 604 -20.47 -10.82 19.49
N ASP A 605 -19.73 -11.29 20.48
CA ASP A 605 -19.41 -10.53 21.68
C ASP A 605 -18.43 -9.38 21.39
N ASN A 606 -17.64 -9.50 20.33
CA ASN A 606 -16.69 -8.50 19.89
C ASN A 606 -17.15 -7.72 18.65
N PHE A 607 -18.38 -7.92 18.15
CA PHE A 607 -18.86 -7.24 16.94
C PHE A 607 -18.77 -5.70 17.05
N GLY A 608 -18.06 -5.09 16.11
CA GLY A 608 -17.73 -3.67 16.08
C GLY A 608 -16.44 -3.29 16.81
N ALA A 609 -15.70 -4.25 17.38
CA ALA A 609 -14.37 -4.01 17.93
C ALA A 609 -13.36 -3.78 16.81
N THR A 610 -12.42 -2.85 17.03
CA THR A 610 -11.37 -2.49 16.08
C THR A 610 -10.02 -2.44 16.78
N LEU A 611 -8.95 -2.77 16.06
CA LEU A 611 -7.57 -2.50 16.48
C LEU A 611 -7.45 -1.01 16.88
N GLY A 612 -7.11 -0.75 18.16
CA GLY A 612 -6.92 0.62 18.68
C GLY A 612 -8.02 1.14 19.62
N GLN A 613 -9.05 0.36 19.97
CA GLN A 613 -9.83 0.69 21.17
C GLN A 613 -9.00 0.37 22.42
N SER A 614 -8.37 1.41 22.99
CA SER A 614 -7.90 1.33 24.37
C SER A 614 -9.05 0.86 25.24
N LEU A 615 -8.80 -0.09 26.15
CA LEU A 615 -9.69 -0.40 27.26
C LEU A 615 -10.26 0.91 27.78
N ALA A 616 -11.59 1.03 27.79
CA ALA A 616 -12.26 2.15 28.42
C ALA A 616 -11.76 2.23 29.86
N ILE A 617 -10.79 3.11 30.12
CA ILE A 617 -10.47 3.53 31.47
C ILE A 617 -11.79 4.10 31.96
N SER A 618 -12.36 3.51 33.00
CA SER A 618 -13.59 4.00 33.62
C SER A 618 -13.43 5.50 33.83
N VAL A 619 -14.06 6.31 32.99
CA VAL A 619 -14.05 7.75 33.12
C VAL A 619 -14.73 8.02 34.46
N PRO A 620 -14.05 8.59 35.46
CA PRO A 620 -14.72 8.99 36.69
C PRO A 620 -15.82 9.95 36.26
N GLU A 621 -17.08 9.62 36.59
CA GLU A 621 -18.25 10.36 36.15
C GLU A 621 -17.99 11.88 36.25
N PRO A 622 -18.30 12.68 35.21
CA PRO A 622 -18.13 14.11 35.29
C PRO A 622 -18.85 14.62 36.53
N ALA A 623 -18.21 15.54 37.26
CA ALA A 623 -18.63 16.11 38.54
C ALA A 623 -20.00 16.83 38.55
N ASN A 624 -20.91 16.48 37.63
CA ASN A 624 -22.26 16.98 37.47
C ASN A 624 -23.14 16.62 38.68
N LEU A 625 -22.90 15.51 39.37
CA LEU A 625 -23.56 15.22 40.66
C LEU A 625 -23.06 16.11 41.80
N ALA A 626 -21.79 16.55 41.76
CA ALA A 626 -21.26 17.53 42.72
C ALA A 626 -21.80 18.95 42.46
N LEU A 627 -22.12 19.29 41.21
CA LEU A 627 -22.77 20.55 40.84
C LEU A 627 -24.27 20.60 41.21
N ILE A 628 -24.97 19.47 41.16
CA ILE A 628 -26.37 19.38 41.64
C ILE A 628 -26.43 19.43 43.18
N LEU A 629 -25.44 18.87 43.88
CA LEU A 629 -25.36 18.94 45.34
C LEU A 629 -24.85 20.30 45.87
N SER A 630 -24.05 21.04 45.11
CA SER A 630 -23.60 22.39 45.48
C SER A 630 -24.58 23.51 45.09
N GLY A 631 -25.43 23.31 44.08
CA GLY A 631 -26.57 24.19 43.75
C GLY A 631 -27.73 24.10 44.75
N GLY A 632 -27.95 22.93 45.36
CA GLY A 632 -29.02 22.70 46.35
C GLY A 632 -28.79 23.35 47.72
N LEU A 633 -27.54 23.57 48.13
CA LEU A 633 -27.19 24.17 49.42
C LEU A 633 -27.31 25.70 49.45
N CYS A 634 -27.24 26.39 48.30
CA CYS A 634 -27.39 27.84 48.24
C CYS A 634 -28.85 28.31 48.26
N CYS A 635 -29.80 27.51 47.78
CA CYS A 635 -31.23 27.86 47.79
C CYS A 635 -31.92 27.61 49.16
N ALA A 636 -31.33 26.80 50.04
CA ALA A 636 -31.90 26.49 51.36
C ALA A 636 -31.53 27.52 52.46
N VAL A 637 -30.50 28.36 52.24
CA VAL A 637 -30.02 29.35 53.24
C VAL A 637 -30.75 30.70 53.14
N GLN A 638 -31.41 31.02 52.02
CA GLN A 638 -32.09 32.31 51.84
C GLN A 638 -33.57 32.36 52.31
N ILE A 639 -34.15 31.25 52.79
CA ILE A 639 -35.57 31.21 53.22
C ILE A 639 -35.75 31.35 54.75
N ARG A 640 -34.67 31.50 55.55
CA ARG A 640 -34.77 31.68 57.01
C ARG A 640 -34.18 32.99 57.53
N ARG A 641 -34.72 34.15 57.14
CA ARG A 641 -34.70 35.37 57.98
C ARG A 641 -36.03 36.13 57.88
N ARG A 642 -36.91 35.92 58.87
CA ARG A 642 -38.07 36.77 59.20
C ARG A 642 -37.69 37.81 60.28
N PRO A 643 -38.49 38.88 60.48
CA PRO A 643 -38.01 40.24 60.69
C PRO A 643 -37.99 40.71 62.16
N VAL A 644 -37.10 41.65 62.47
CA VAL A 644 -37.13 42.56 63.63
C VAL A 644 -36.41 43.83 63.16
N GLY A 645 -36.85 45.07 63.28
CA GLY A 645 -38.01 45.75 63.83
C GLY A 645 -37.74 47.26 63.68
N CYS A 646 -38.81 48.04 63.56
CA CYS A 646 -38.92 49.51 63.57
C CYS A 646 -37.66 50.38 63.83
N ARG A 647 -37.43 51.38 62.96
CA ARG A 647 -37.60 52.79 63.35
C ARG A 647 -37.71 53.75 62.16
N ALA A 648 -38.63 54.68 62.32
CA ALA A 648 -39.07 55.69 61.36
C ALA A 648 -38.15 56.93 61.31
N GLY A 649 -38.23 57.67 60.20
CA GLY A 649 -37.69 59.03 60.03
C GLY A 649 -37.38 59.32 58.56
N ARG A 650 -38.35 59.65 57.69
CA ARG A 650 -38.93 60.99 57.43
C ARG A 650 -38.17 61.77 56.32
N VAL A 651 -38.81 61.88 55.14
CA VAL A 651 -38.94 63.05 54.22
C VAL A 651 -37.63 63.49 53.51
N GLN A 652 -37.52 63.72 52.19
CA GLN A 652 -38.31 64.61 51.31
C GLN A 652 -37.84 64.50 49.84
N GLY A 653 -38.79 64.61 48.88
CA GLY A 653 -38.61 65.19 47.52
C GLY A 653 -37.68 64.47 46.53
N ARG A 654 -37.83 64.55 45.21
CA ARG A 654 -38.66 65.34 44.28
C ARG A 654 -38.43 64.75 42.87
N HIS A 655 -39.42 64.90 41.97
CA HIS A 655 -39.45 64.93 40.49
C HIS A 655 -38.15 64.60 39.68
N SER A 656 -38.16 64.00 38.48
CA SER A 656 -39.03 64.11 37.30
C SER A 656 -38.63 62.99 36.28
N THR A 657 -39.54 62.40 35.47
CA THR A 657 -39.72 62.59 33.99
C THR A 657 -38.44 62.27 33.15
N ASP A 658 -38.40 61.56 32.02
CA ASP A 658 -39.32 61.17 30.94
C ASP A 658 -38.74 59.93 30.20
N ALA A 659 -39.57 59.02 29.66
CA ALA A 659 -39.80 58.68 28.22
C ALA A 659 -38.53 58.43 27.37
N VAL A 660 -38.42 57.36 26.57
CA VAL A 660 -39.11 57.08 25.27
C VAL A 660 -38.74 55.61 24.90
N GLU A 661 -39.68 54.66 24.75
CA GLU A 661 -40.30 54.15 23.49
C GLU A 661 -39.31 54.00 22.31
N LEU A 662 -39.26 53.02 21.40
CA LEU A 662 -40.09 51.96 20.84
C LEU A 662 -39.07 50.98 20.21
N GLY A 663 -39.29 49.67 20.16
CA GLY A 663 -40.04 49.11 19.03
C GLY A 663 -39.68 47.65 18.84
N THR A 664 -40.63 46.80 19.20
CA THR A 664 -40.74 45.38 18.88
C THR A 664 -40.94 45.14 17.39
N LEU A 665 -40.49 43.99 16.87
CA LEU A 665 -41.31 43.10 16.03
C LEU A 665 -40.72 41.68 15.94
N ARG A 666 -41.50 40.72 16.46
CA ARG A 666 -41.52 39.27 16.14
C ARG A 666 -41.98 39.11 14.67
N ALA A 667 -41.93 37.98 13.95
CA ALA A 667 -42.08 36.55 14.23
C ALA A 667 -41.62 35.80 12.94
N ALA A 668 -40.93 34.65 12.97
CA ALA A 668 -41.41 33.25 13.08
C ALA A 668 -41.92 32.58 11.78
N ASN A 669 -41.49 31.30 11.64
CA ASN A 669 -42.05 30.16 10.87
C ASN A 669 -41.69 30.05 9.37
N ALA A 670 -41.61 28.89 8.70
CA ALA A 670 -41.49 27.45 9.01
C ALA A 670 -41.68 26.71 7.65
N TRP A 671 -40.88 25.66 7.38
CA TRP A 671 -41.14 24.49 6.50
C TRP A 671 -41.52 24.68 5.02
N THR A 672 -40.64 24.21 4.12
CA THR A 672 -40.77 23.01 3.26
C THR A 672 -39.39 22.61 2.76
#